data_AF-A0A1R2BJC5-F1
#
_entry.id   AF-A0A1R2BJC5-F1
#
_cell.length_a   1.000
_cell.length_b   1.000
_cell.length_c   1.000
_cell.angle_alpha   90.00
_cell.angle_beta   90.00
_cell.angle_gamma   90.00
#
_symmetry.space_group_name_H-M   'P 1'
#
loop_
_entity.id
_entity.type
_entity.pdbx_description
1 polymer ?
#
loop_
_entity_poly.entity_id
_entity_poly.type
_entity_poly.pdbx_seq_one_letter_code
_entity_poly.pdbx_strand_id
1 'polypeptide(L)'
;MNDLSQIVESEQVANFFIGKTKSGKTVLFHFLEGKKALVAKWNGSFFETMHIENEELKNIIENNGISHTNTANYIEISEILGDFQGRQLKFSGKLCDLPGLSDNRGNEKNFENLLIYQSEIEKAEKLRFIIVVEEGLITTGNASEFFKLCNEVISIFGLKTENAQGMHLVVTKTSSDHVSNLANIMKICFPKESNFIIEGIKNNTLRISSFDKPKKNLNNDIYYYDPEIRSSILRNICETGFIYKNTIRLNMLQDIFSYLDKIKSNPQTTGITFLSRINVNNNPKLEFENILVIDCDIDIHGNYLEIDGPTIIVQTLHEKRHITLRYNESPTIKFSPKVEKVINSEYLVLTTANTQFNDDFIDPKSNEFEESHNHIRLESILINTSLIEHLTLNNKYIDLIVSFNRNFGSIDVGNYNMIKKITCDINMKLHINECMNTKDNIINQNKSLRHFKNVATYLKEAKNIQGNNELEKFLESYVVNLPSIFEIFMKPSYFNQISTIEKEKEDLKDIRKMFIDRYLNLITDIKLNVIACDTEVRDENYEHLIQFIKSQCNFEGEISKNNKTLINAIDDSIANTIRDSCVDNFLKYFYALSLKKTKLDLFKYHVTGDISDYINFNGFINAYEDGRFILENQGVNIICIIPEIALAAVGAVLGYKIASLWGLNSKGGGLAGAIIFSAAGIFFYWIRSKLVTGYYNNGIKIEIKDIRIDCRLNSILVNAY
;
A
#
# COMPACT_ATOMS: atom_id res chain seq x y z
N MET A 1 -34.83 19.58 -49.46
CA MET A 1 -33.79 20.47 -48.88
C MET A 1 -33.75 20.24 -47.40
N ASN A 2 -32.72 19.50 -46.95
CA ASN A 2 -32.11 19.51 -45.62
C ASN A 2 -31.08 18.37 -45.65
N ASP A 3 -29.95 18.63 -46.32
CA ASP A 3 -28.75 17.79 -46.16
C ASP A 3 -28.09 18.23 -44.86
N LEU A 4 -28.19 17.37 -43.86
CA LEU A 4 -27.43 17.46 -42.61
C LEU A 4 -25.97 17.14 -42.95
N SER A 5 -25.16 18.18 -43.10
CA SER A 5 -23.72 18.10 -42.97
C SER A 5 -23.38 17.64 -41.55
N GLN A 6 -23.19 16.33 -41.36
CA GLN A 6 -22.56 15.81 -40.15
C GLN A 6 -21.10 16.27 -40.14
N ILE A 7 -20.85 17.38 -39.45
CA ILE A 7 -19.53 17.74 -38.94
C ILE A 7 -19.14 16.63 -37.96
N VAL A 8 -18.14 15.83 -38.30
CA VAL A 8 -17.47 14.97 -37.31
C VAL A 8 -16.66 15.93 -36.44
N GLU A 9 -17.25 16.39 -35.33
CA GLU A 9 -16.48 17.01 -34.26
C GLU A 9 -15.48 15.97 -33.75
N SER A 10 -14.22 16.09 -34.16
CA SER A 10 -13.16 15.29 -33.57
C SER A 10 -13.00 15.72 -32.13
N GLU A 11 -13.41 14.85 -31.19
CA GLU A 11 -12.98 14.92 -29.79
C GLU A 11 -11.47 15.25 -29.75
N GLN A 12 -11.09 16.32 -29.03
CA GLN A 12 -9.78 16.96 -29.16
C GLN A 12 -8.61 15.97 -28.96
N VAL A 13 -8.03 15.48 -30.06
CA VAL A 13 -6.81 14.68 -30.05
C VAL A 13 -5.61 15.60 -29.87
N ALA A 14 -4.74 15.30 -28.90
CA ALA A 14 -3.48 16.01 -28.69
C ALA A 14 -2.38 15.40 -29.56
N ASN A 15 -1.70 16.23 -30.36
CA ASN A 15 -0.68 15.81 -31.31
C ASN A 15 0.70 16.24 -30.79
N PHE A 16 1.50 15.28 -30.34
CA PHE A 16 2.80 15.53 -29.71
C PHE A 16 3.92 15.35 -30.73
N PHE A 17 4.66 16.42 -30.99
CA PHE A 17 5.85 16.36 -31.83
C PHE A 17 7.04 15.86 -31.02
N ILE A 18 7.67 14.78 -31.48
CA ILE A 18 8.81 14.14 -30.81
C ILE A 18 9.95 13.98 -31.81
N GLY A 19 11.18 14.25 -31.38
CA GLY A 19 12.37 14.01 -32.20
C GLY A 19 13.63 14.44 -31.47
N LYS A 20 14.80 14.16 -32.06
CA LYS A 20 16.07 14.71 -31.55
C LYS A 20 16.06 16.23 -31.61
N THR A 21 16.82 16.88 -30.73
CA THR A 21 17.13 18.30 -30.82
C THR A 21 17.73 18.61 -32.20
N LYS A 22 17.33 19.73 -32.83
CA LYS A 22 17.72 20.15 -34.19
C LYS A 22 17.18 19.32 -35.37
N SER A 23 16.20 18.42 -35.15
CA SER A 23 15.53 17.65 -36.21
C SER A 23 14.60 18.46 -37.15
N GLY A 24 14.41 19.75 -36.90
CA GLY A 24 13.44 20.60 -37.62
C GLY A 24 12.03 20.59 -37.03
N LYS A 25 11.83 19.93 -35.88
CA LYS A 25 10.56 19.86 -35.15
C LYS A 25 9.85 21.20 -34.93
N THR A 26 10.53 22.17 -34.32
CA THR A 26 9.95 23.50 -34.03
C THR A 26 9.67 24.31 -35.30
N VAL A 27 10.48 24.14 -36.36
CA VAL A 27 10.24 24.77 -37.67
C VAL A 27 8.98 24.19 -38.31
N LEU A 28 8.83 22.86 -38.28
CA LEU A 28 7.62 22.17 -38.75
C LEU A 28 6.39 22.62 -37.95
N PHE A 29 6.49 22.70 -36.62
CA PHE A 29 5.42 23.15 -35.74
C PHE A 29 4.88 24.53 -36.14
N HIS A 30 5.76 25.53 -36.32
CA HIS A 30 5.37 26.87 -36.77
C HIS A 30 4.92 26.93 -38.24
N PHE A 31 5.49 26.10 -39.11
CA PHE A 31 5.02 26.00 -40.50
C PHE A 31 3.56 25.51 -40.56
N LEU A 32 3.19 24.53 -39.74
CA LEU A 32 1.82 24.01 -39.67
C LEU A 32 0.83 25.03 -39.09
N GLU A 33 1.28 25.91 -38.19
CA GLU A 33 0.53 27.08 -37.69
C GLU A 33 0.17 28.09 -38.80
N GLY A 34 0.90 28.04 -39.92
CA GLY A 34 0.76 28.99 -41.02
C GLY A 34 1.73 30.16 -40.97
N LYS A 35 2.75 30.11 -40.09
CA LYS A 35 3.85 31.08 -40.13
C LYS A 35 4.68 30.86 -41.40
N LYS A 36 5.06 31.97 -42.04
CA LYS A 36 5.90 31.99 -43.24
C LYS A 36 7.36 31.84 -42.84
N ALA A 37 8.10 30.93 -43.46
CA ALA A 37 9.56 30.96 -43.35
C ALA A 37 10.11 31.80 -44.50
N LEU A 38 10.76 32.92 -44.18
CA LEU A 38 11.56 33.67 -45.13
C LEU A 38 13.03 33.42 -44.76
N VAL A 39 13.71 32.58 -45.53
CA VAL A 39 15.15 32.39 -45.37
C VAL A 39 15.81 33.20 -46.49
N ALA A 40 16.57 34.24 -46.15
CA ALA A 40 17.42 34.95 -47.09
C ALA A 40 18.86 34.40 -47.00
N LYS A 41 19.53 34.19 -48.14
CA LYS A 41 20.93 33.73 -48.13
C LYS A 41 21.84 34.83 -47.58
N TRP A 42 22.78 34.47 -46.72
CA TRP A 42 23.56 35.44 -45.95
C TRP A 42 25.07 35.19 -46.02
N ASN A 43 25.82 36.24 -46.37
CA ASN A 43 27.29 36.26 -46.39
C ASN A 43 27.80 36.96 -45.13
N GLY A 44 27.93 36.21 -44.03
CA GLY A 44 28.76 36.48 -42.84
C GLY A 44 28.65 37.87 -42.16
N SER A 45 27.77 38.00 -41.15
CA SER A 45 27.94 38.69 -39.84
C SER A 45 26.63 39.33 -39.35
N PHE A 46 26.24 39.03 -38.08
CA PHE A 46 24.94 39.19 -37.36
C PHE A 46 23.88 40.17 -37.90
N PHE A 47 22.63 39.67 -37.94
CA PHE A 47 21.41 40.20 -38.58
C PHE A 47 21.32 41.74 -38.66
N GLU A 48 21.40 42.31 -39.87
CA GLU A 48 20.77 43.61 -40.16
C GLU A 48 19.29 43.37 -40.47
N THR A 49 18.43 43.95 -39.65
CA THR A 49 16.98 43.99 -39.84
C THR A 49 16.65 44.66 -41.17
N MET A 50 16.15 43.90 -42.15
CA MET A 50 15.33 44.49 -43.21
C MET A 50 14.15 45.19 -42.54
N HIS A 51 13.88 46.44 -42.93
CA HIS A 51 12.66 47.16 -42.54
C HIS A 51 11.44 46.42 -43.13
N ILE A 52 10.96 45.43 -42.37
CA ILE A 52 9.70 44.74 -42.59
C ILE A 52 8.72 45.35 -41.58
N GLU A 53 7.53 45.76 -42.05
CA GLU A 53 6.51 46.36 -41.19
C GLU A 53 6.11 45.42 -40.03
N ASN A 54 5.81 45.98 -38.86
CA ASN A 54 5.60 45.25 -37.59
C ASN A 54 4.54 44.13 -37.64
N GLU A 55 3.59 44.15 -38.58
CA GLU A 55 2.56 43.12 -38.72
C GLU A 55 3.04 41.89 -39.51
N GLU A 56 4.01 42.04 -40.43
CA GLU A 56 4.57 40.91 -41.19
C GLU A 56 5.60 40.12 -40.36
N LEU A 57 6.32 40.77 -39.43
CA LEU A 57 7.26 40.12 -38.50
C LEU A 57 6.61 39.06 -37.61
N LYS A 58 5.37 39.28 -37.14
CA LYS A 58 4.61 38.31 -36.32
C LYS A 58 4.29 36.99 -37.04
N ASN A 59 4.34 37.01 -38.37
CA ASN A 59 4.01 35.88 -39.23
C ASN A 59 5.26 35.18 -39.79
N ILE A 60 6.47 35.49 -39.31
CA ILE A 60 7.72 34.89 -39.78
C ILE A 60 8.25 33.85 -38.77
N ILE A 61 8.77 32.72 -39.24
CA ILE A 61 9.50 31.76 -38.40
C ILE A 61 10.86 32.39 -38.01
N GLU A 62 10.97 32.90 -36.78
CA GLU A 62 12.21 33.48 -36.27
C GLU A 62 13.28 32.40 -36.01
N ASN A 63 14.55 32.78 -36.17
CA ASN A 63 15.70 31.91 -35.84
C ASN A 63 15.97 31.83 -34.33
N ASN A 64 15.12 32.46 -33.52
CA ASN A 64 15.08 32.34 -32.07
C ASN A 64 14.53 30.95 -31.73
N GLY A 65 15.35 29.92 -31.94
CA GLY A 65 15.06 28.59 -31.44
C GLY A 65 14.76 28.69 -29.95
N ILE A 66 13.52 28.40 -29.58
CA ILE A 66 13.03 28.49 -28.20
C ILE A 66 13.59 27.27 -27.43
N SER A 67 14.92 27.22 -27.26
CA SER A 67 15.61 26.13 -26.55
C SER A 67 15.60 26.32 -25.03
N HIS A 68 14.97 27.40 -24.54
CA HIS A 68 15.02 27.87 -23.16
C HIS A 68 13.68 27.83 -22.42
N THR A 69 12.56 27.41 -23.03
CA THR A 69 11.29 27.33 -22.32
C THR A 69 11.15 26.01 -21.58
N ASN A 70 10.86 26.08 -20.28
CA ASN A 70 10.53 24.93 -19.41
C ASN A 70 9.06 24.49 -19.56
N THR A 71 8.42 24.86 -20.68
CA THR A 71 7.00 24.60 -20.96
C THR A 71 6.84 24.05 -22.37
N ALA A 72 5.86 23.17 -22.56
CA ALA A 72 5.44 22.74 -23.89
C ALA A 72 4.62 23.83 -24.58
N ASN A 73 4.82 23.99 -25.88
CA ASN A 73 4.11 24.99 -26.67
C ASN A 73 2.85 24.37 -27.29
N TYR A 74 1.71 25.04 -27.15
CA TYR A 74 0.42 24.61 -27.68
C TYR A 74 -0.05 25.53 -28.80
N ILE A 75 -0.55 24.94 -29.87
CA ILE A 75 -1.28 25.65 -30.92
C ILE A 75 -2.58 24.89 -31.19
N GLU A 76 -3.70 25.58 -31.18
CA GLU A 76 -4.98 25.05 -31.64
C GLU A 76 -5.18 25.47 -33.10
N ILE A 77 -5.31 24.49 -33.99
CA ILE A 77 -5.52 24.74 -35.42
C ILE A 77 -6.93 24.30 -35.79
N SER A 78 -7.63 25.16 -36.52
CA SER A 78 -8.92 24.87 -37.16
C SER A 78 -8.82 25.26 -38.64
N GLU A 79 -8.57 24.30 -39.52
CA GLU A 79 -8.37 24.54 -40.97
C GLU A 79 -9.24 23.62 -41.83
N ILE A 80 -9.83 24.17 -42.89
CA ILE A 80 -10.58 23.40 -43.90
C ILE A 80 -9.56 22.90 -44.93
N LEU A 81 -9.36 21.59 -45.00
CA LEU A 81 -8.34 20.93 -45.81
C LEU A 81 -8.84 20.52 -47.21
N GLY A 82 -10.13 20.71 -47.50
CA GLY A 82 -10.73 20.45 -48.81
C GLY A 82 -12.09 19.75 -48.71
N ASP A 83 -12.66 19.45 -49.87
CA ASP A 83 -13.96 18.80 -50.03
C ASP A 83 -13.75 17.40 -50.65
N PHE A 84 -14.15 16.34 -49.95
CA PHE A 84 -14.00 14.96 -50.44
C PHE A 84 -15.36 14.28 -50.46
N GLN A 85 -15.86 13.95 -51.65
CA GLN A 85 -17.19 13.34 -51.84
C GLN A 85 -18.35 14.13 -51.20
N GLY A 86 -18.28 15.47 -51.22
CA GLY A 86 -19.30 16.35 -50.66
C GLY A 86 -19.24 16.54 -49.14
N ARG A 87 -18.13 16.17 -48.50
CA ARG A 87 -17.86 16.41 -47.07
C ARG A 87 -16.61 17.28 -46.91
N GLN A 88 -16.75 18.40 -46.21
CA GLN A 88 -15.61 19.25 -45.82
C GLN A 88 -14.74 18.53 -44.78
N LEU A 89 -13.48 18.27 -45.13
CA LEU A 89 -12.47 17.81 -44.20
C LEU A 89 -11.95 19.01 -43.41
N LYS A 90 -12.23 19.04 -42.11
CA LYS A 90 -11.73 20.06 -41.18
C LYS A 90 -10.71 19.42 -40.24
N PHE A 91 -9.50 19.97 -40.17
CA PHE A 91 -8.58 19.68 -39.07
C PHE A 91 -9.00 20.51 -37.86
N SER A 92 -9.23 19.86 -36.73
CA SER A 92 -9.36 20.51 -35.43
C SER A 92 -8.54 19.72 -34.42
N GLY A 93 -7.48 20.32 -33.89
CA GLY A 93 -6.59 19.61 -32.98
C GLY A 93 -5.58 20.52 -32.29
N LYS A 94 -5.12 20.07 -31.12
CA LYS A 94 -4.04 20.71 -30.37
C LYS A 94 -2.71 20.12 -30.84
N LEU A 95 -1.81 20.96 -31.35
CA LEU A 95 -0.43 20.62 -31.61
C LEU A 95 0.41 20.97 -30.38
N CYS A 96 1.29 20.07 -29.96
CA CYS A 96 2.16 20.22 -28.80
C CYS A 96 3.62 19.97 -29.19
N ASP A 97 4.48 20.98 -29.04
CA ASP A 97 5.92 20.83 -29.27
C ASP A 97 6.62 20.34 -27.99
N LEU A 98 7.01 19.06 -27.95
CA LEU A 98 7.73 18.50 -26.80
C LEU A 98 9.24 18.76 -26.88
N PRO A 99 9.96 18.89 -25.75
CA PRO A 99 11.42 18.95 -25.75
C PRO A 99 12.08 17.80 -26.54
N GLY A 100 13.29 18.03 -27.05
CA GLY A 100 14.02 17.02 -27.82
C GLY A 100 14.50 15.83 -26.97
N LEU A 101 14.47 14.64 -27.55
CA LEU A 101 15.02 13.42 -26.95
C LEU A 101 16.55 13.41 -26.94
N SER A 102 17.16 12.68 -26.00
CA SER A 102 18.61 12.57 -25.81
C SER A 102 19.32 13.92 -25.78
N ASP A 103 18.91 14.80 -24.87
CA ASP A 103 19.52 16.12 -24.73
C ASP A 103 20.96 15.99 -24.19
N ASN A 104 21.92 16.52 -24.93
CA ASN A 104 23.33 16.48 -24.56
C ASN A 104 23.74 17.56 -23.55
N ARG A 105 22.79 18.40 -23.11
CA ARG A 105 23.02 19.45 -22.11
C ARG A 105 23.17 18.92 -20.67
N GLY A 106 22.90 17.64 -20.42
CA GLY A 106 23.18 16.96 -19.15
C GLY A 106 21.98 16.24 -18.52
N ASN A 107 22.22 15.58 -17.38
CA ASN A 107 21.22 14.78 -16.67
C ASN A 107 20.03 15.62 -16.17
N GLU A 108 20.29 16.83 -15.66
CA GLU A 108 19.28 17.75 -15.15
C GLU A 108 18.28 18.14 -16.25
N LYS A 109 18.77 18.52 -17.44
CA LYS A 109 17.90 18.85 -18.58
C LYS A 109 17.08 17.65 -19.07
N ASN A 110 17.67 16.46 -19.09
CA ASN A 110 16.93 15.24 -19.46
C ASN A 110 15.83 14.92 -18.44
N PHE A 111 16.10 15.09 -17.14
CA PHE A 111 15.10 14.97 -16.09
C PHE A 111 13.96 15.99 -16.24
N GLU A 112 14.27 17.27 -16.46
CA GLU A 112 13.25 18.30 -16.72
C GLU A 112 12.39 17.97 -17.95
N ASN A 113 13.02 17.50 -19.03
CA ASN A 113 12.30 17.10 -20.24
C ASN A 113 11.32 15.95 -19.96
N LEU A 114 11.72 14.94 -19.16
CA LEU A 114 10.83 13.85 -18.76
C LEU A 114 9.64 14.34 -17.93
N LEU A 115 9.86 15.30 -17.01
CA LEU A 115 8.77 15.90 -16.24
C LEU A 115 7.75 16.63 -17.14
N ILE A 116 8.22 17.32 -18.18
CA ILE A 116 7.37 17.96 -19.19
C ILE A 116 6.60 16.91 -19.99
N TYR A 117 7.26 15.83 -20.44
CA TYR A 117 6.57 14.77 -21.17
C TYR A 117 5.45 14.15 -20.33
N GLN A 118 5.72 13.88 -19.05
CA GLN A 118 4.75 13.33 -18.13
C GLN A 118 3.57 14.30 -17.94
N SER A 119 3.83 15.59 -17.64
CA SER A 119 2.77 16.57 -17.39
C SER A 119 1.86 16.79 -18.60
N GLU A 120 2.42 16.82 -19.81
CA GLU A 120 1.63 17.11 -21.00
C GLU A 120 0.83 15.92 -21.51
N ILE A 121 1.35 14.70 -21.35
CA ILE A 121 0.64 13.48 -21.77
C ILE A 121 -0.48 13.13 -20.77
N GLU A 122 -0.27 13.36 -19.47
CA GLU A 122 -1.31 13.10 -18.46
C GLU A 122 -2.60 13.90 -18.70
N LYS A 123 -2.47 15.11 -19.28
CA LYS A 123 -3.59 16.02 -19.62
C LYS A 123 -4.47 15.53 -20.77
N ALA A 124 -4.01 14.58 -21.59
CA ALA A 124 -4.69 14.20 -22.80
C ALA A 124 -5.27 12.77 -22.73
N GLU A 125 -6.52 12.59 -23.17
CA GLU A 125 -7.18 11.29 -23.24
C GLU A 125 -6.84 10.54 -24.53
N LYS A 126 -6.79 11.29 -25.65
CA LYS A 126 -6.44 10.80 -26.98
C LYS A 126 -5.17 11.48 -27.48
N LEU A 127 -4.22 10.67 -27.91
CA LEU A 127 -2.85 11.08 -28.22
C LEU A 127 -2.50 10.67 -29.66
N ARG A 128 -1.72 11.50 -30.33
CA ARG A 128 -0.97 11.13 -31.54
C ARG A 128 0.49 11.51 -31.37
N PHE A 129 1.38 10.60 -31.73
CA PHE A 129 2.81 10.86 -31.72
C PHE A 129 3.29 11.18 -33.13
N ILE A 130 3.74 12.41 -33.34
CA ILE A 130 4.34 12.87 -34.60
C ILE A 130 5.86 12.82 -34.44
N ILE A 131 6.47 11.76 -34.95
CA ILE A 131 7.92 11.57 -34.91
C ILE A 131 8.53 12.40 -36.04
N VAL A 132 9.39 13.34 -35.69
CA VAL A 132 10.09 14.23 -36.62
C VAL A 132 11.56 13.83 -36.70
N VAL A 133 12.00 13.45 -37.90
CA VAL A 133 13.39 13.00 -38.12
C VAL A 133 13.96 13.64 -39.38
N GLU A 134 15.25 13.93 -39.37
CA GLU A 134 15.93 14.41 -40.58
C GLU A 134 16.28 13.24 -41.50
N GLU A 135 16.17 13.42 -42.82
CA GLU A 135 16.52 12.38 -43.82
C GLU A 135 17.88 11.74 -43.53
N GLY A 136 18.89 12.57 -43.23
CA GLY A 136 20.25 12.12 -42.95
C GLY A 136 20.39 11.14 -41.78
N LEU A 137 19.42 11.08 -40.87
CA LEU A 137 19.40 10.14 -39.74
C LEU A 137 18.97 8.73 -40.17
N ILE A 138 18.17 8.60 -41.23
CA ILE A 138 17.64 7.31 -41.73
C ILE A 138 18.58 6.67 -42.75
N THR A 139 19.41 7.46 -43.43
CA THR A 139 20.36 6.95 -44.44
C THR A 139 21.43 6.01 -43.85
N THR A 140 22.00 5.14 -44.70
CA THR A 140 22.88 4.01 -44.32
C THR A 140 24.03 4.36 -43.39
N GLY A 141 24.60 5.58 -43.46
CA GLY A 141 25.68 6.02 -42.57
C GLY A 141 25.27 6.27 -41.12
N ASN A 142 23.99 6.57 -40.85
CA ASN A 142 23.47 6.95 -39.53
C ASN A 142 22.26 6.11 -39.08
N ALA A 143 21.86 5.09 -39.84
CA ALA A 143 20.66 4.28 -39.56
C ALA A 143 20.64 3.71 -38.12
N SER A 144 21.80 3.36 -37.55
CA SER A 144 21.88 2.94 -36.14
C SER A 144 21.37 3.99 -35.15
N GLU A 145 21.52 5.28 -35.46
CA GLU A 145 20.98 6.36 -34.62
C GLU A 145 19.48 6.50 -34.74
N PHE A 146 18.92 6.26 -35.94
CA PHE A 146 17.47 6.20 -36.12
C PHE A 146 16.87 5.02 -35.35
N PHE A 147 17.51 3.85 -35.38
CA PHE A 147 17.11 2.70 -34.56
C PHE A 147 17.10 3.04 -33.06
N LYS A 148 18.16 3.70 -32.57
CA LYS A 148 18.24 4.16 -31.17
C LYS A 148 17.11 5.14 -30.83
N LEU A 149 16.84 6.13 -31.70
CA LEU A 149 15.75 7.08 -31.50
C LEU A 149 14.39 6.37 -31.41
N CYS A 150 14.10 5.44 -32.31
CA CYS A 150 12.86 4.67 -32.26
C CYS A 150 12.72 3.87 -30.96
N ASN A 151 13.79 3.22 -30.49
CA ASN A 151 13.77 2.48 -29.23
C ASN A 151 13.60 3.41 -28.02
N GLU A 152 14.21 4.59 -28.05
CA GLU A 152 14.06 5.62 -27.01
C GLU A 152 12.61 6.12 -26.93
N VAL A 153 11.99 6.43 -28.07
CA VAL A 153 10.56 6.77 -28.17
C VAL A 153 9.68 5.65 -27.61
N ILE A 154 9.94 4.40 -28.00
CA ILE A 154 9.19 3.24 -27.52
C ILE A 154 9.33 3.09 -26.00
N SER A 155 10.55 3.21 -25.47
CA SER A 155 10.85 3.04 -24.05
C SER A 155 10.19 4.10 -23.18
N ILE A 156 10.42 5.39 -23.50
CA ILE A 156 9.94 6.53 -22.70
C ILE A 156 8.42 6.54 -22.60
N PHE A 157 7.73 6.32 -23.73
CA PHE A 157 6.26 6.38 -23.79
C PHE A 157 5.60 5.01 -23.57
N GLY A 158 6.39 3.94 -23.33
CA GLY A 158 5.90 2.58 -23.09
C GLY A 158 5.03 2.03 -24.23
N LEU A 159 5.44 2.29 -25.47
CA LEU A 159 4.67 1.96 -26.67
C LEU A 159 4.78 0.48 -27.04
N LYS A 160 3.69 -0.06 -27.56
CA LYS A 160 3.57 -1.42 -28.08
C LYS A 160 3.14 -1.38 -29.54
N THR A 161 3.22 -2.53 -30.22
CA THR A 161 2.85 -2.68 -31.64
C THR A 161 1.43 -2.18 -31.95
N GLU A 162 0.47 -2.40 -31.05
CA GLU A 162 -0.92 -1.92 -31.20
C GLU A 162 -1.05 -0.38 -31.21
N ASN A 163 -0.06 0.35 -30.70
CA ASN A 163 -0.06 1.81 -30.69
C ASN A 163 0.39 2.42 -32.02
N ALA A 164 0.91 1.62 -32.97
CA ALA A 164 1.40 2.10 -34.27
C ALA A 164 0.36 2.93 -35.03
N GLN A 165 -0.93 2.62 -34.88
CA GLN A 165 -2.03 3.33 -35.55
C GLN A 165 -2.13 4.83 -35.22
N GLY A 166 -1.62 5.26 -34.06
CA GLY A 166 -1.60 6.68 -33.66
C GLY A 166 -0.25 7.35 -33.83
N MET A 167 0.62 6.78 -34.66
CA MET A 167 1.96 7.31 -34.92
C MET A 167 2.06 7.83 -36.36
N HIS A 168 2.63 9.02 -36.50
CA HIS A 168 2.90 9.66 -37.78
C HIS A 168 4.39 9.99 -37.88
N LEU A 169 5.03 9.66 -39.00
CA LEU A 169 6.43 10.03 -39.24
C LEU A 169 6.49 11.23 -40.20
N VAL A 170 7.21 12.27 -39.83
CA VAL A 170 7.56 13.38 -40.72
C VAL A 170 9.07 13.39 -40.93
N VAL A 171 9.49 13.19 -42.17
CA VAL A 171 10.91 13.25 -42.55
C VAL A 171 11.22 14.65 -43.04
N THR A 172 12.17 15.32 -42.40
CA THR A 172 12.55 16.72 -42.69
C THR A 172 13.79 16.80 -43.58
N LYS A 173 13.92 17.94 -44.26
CA LYS A 173 14.99 18.23 -45.23
C LYS A 173 15.03 17.18 -46.35
N THR A 174 13.87 16.65 -46.71
CA THR A 174 13.76 15.52 -47.62
C THR A 174 13.10 15.89 -48.95
N SER A 175 12.74 14.87 -49.74
CA SER A 175 11.88 14.99 -50.91
C SER A 175 10.76 13.94 -50.88
N SER A 176 9.67 14.20 -51.59
CA SER A 176 8.58 13.23 -51.78
C SER A 176 9.08 11.90 -52.36
N ASP A 177 10.05 11.95 -53.29
CA ASP A 177 10.66 10.76 -53.89
C ASP A 177 11.41 9.91 -52.87
N HIS A 178 12.15 10.54 -51.94
CA HIS A 178 12.82 9.83 -50.86
C HIS A 178 11.82 9.10 -49.96
N VAL A 179 10.75 9.79 -49.52
CA VAL A 179 9.70 9.20 -48.68
C VAL A 179 9.00 8.04 -49.39
N SER A 180 8.72 8.17 -50.68
CA SER A 180 8.11 7.08 -51.47
C SER A 180 8.97 5.81 -51.54
N ASN A 181 10.30 5.96 -51.44
CA ASN A 181 11.25 4.85 -51.45
C ASN A 181 11.64 4.37 -50.04
N LEU A 182 11.12 5.00 -48.98
CA LEU A 182 11.62 4.79 -47.62
C LEU A 182 11.42 3.35 -47.13
N ALA A 183 10.33 2.69 -47.50
CA ALA A 183 10.12 1.28 -47.17
C ALA A 183 11.23 0.36 -47.71
N ASN A 184 11.72 0.61 -48.92
CA ASN A 184 12.82 -0.15 -49.52
C ASN A 184 14.16 0.18 -48.85
N ILE A 185 14.40 1.47 -48.54
CA ILE A 185 15.58 1.90 -47.78
C ILE A 185 15.63 1.20 -46.43
N MET A 186 14.50 1.14 -45.70
CA MET A 186 14.42 0.45 -44.41
C MET A 186 14.68 -1.06 -44.51
N LYS A 187 14.20 -1.73 -45.56
CA LYS A 187 14.48 -3.16 -45.78
C LYS A 187 15.97 -3.44 -46.00
N ILE A 188 16.69 -2.49 -46.62
CA ILE A 188 18.14 -2.58 -46.85
C ILE A 188 18.92 -2.25 -45.58
N CYS A 189 18.57 -1.15 -44.90
CA CYS A 189 19.28 -0.69 -43.70
C CYS A 189 19.06 -1.61 -42.49
N PHE A 190 17.90 -2.26 -42.41
CA PHE A 190 17.46 -3.02 -41.25
C PHE A 190 16.96 -4.43 -41.62
N PRO A 191 17.77 -5.30 -42.26
CA PRO A 191 17.27 -6.57 -42.78
C PRO A 191 16.89 -7.58 -41.69
N LYS A 192 17.45 -7.45 -40.48
CA LYS A 192 17.26 -8.40 -39.35
C LYS A 192 16.84 -7.72 -38.04
N GLU A 193 17.25 -6.47 -37.84
CA GLU A 193 16.95 -5.71 -36.62
C GLU A 193 15.74 -4.82 -36.88
N SER A 194 14.70 -4.89 -36.06
CA SER A 194 13.56 -4.00 -36.21
C SER A 194 12.77 -3.88 -34.93
N ASN A 195 12.36 -2.66 -34.61
CA ASN A 195 11.22 -2.42 -33.74
C ASN A 195 9.95 -2.25 -34.59
N PHE A 196 8.78 -2.21 -33.96
CA PHE A 196 7.51 -2.13 -34.68
C PHE A 196 7.33 -0.83 -35.48
N ILE A 197 8.07 0.25 -35.12
CA ILE A 197 8.06 1.49 -35.91
C ILE A 197 8.77 1.24 -37.24
N ILE A 198 9.96 0.63 -37.21
CA ILE A 198 10.71 0.29 -38.42
C ILE A 198 9.95 -0.71 -39.29
N GLU A 199 9.37 -1.75 -38.69
CA GLU A 199 8.50 -2.69 -39.42
C GLU A 199 7.28 -2.00 -40.03
N GLY A 200 6.70 -1.05 -39.31
CA GLY A 200 5.57 -0.27 -39.81
C GLY A 200 5.93 0.56 -41.04
N ILE A 201 7.16 1.07 -41.12
CA ILE A 201 7.68 1.77 -42.31
C ILE A 201 7.94 0.78 -43.45
N LYS A 202 8.59 -0.35 -43.20
CA LYS A 202 8.87 -1.38 -44.23
C LYS A 202 7.60 -1.93 -44.89
N ASN A 203 6.54 -2.05 -44.09
CA ASN A 203 5.26 -2.62 -44.50
C ASN A 203 4.23 -1.56 -44.92
N ASN A 204 4.60 -0.28 -44.95
CA ASN A 204 3.71 0.85 -45.26
C ASN A 204 2.45 0.91 -44.39
N THR A 205 2.53 0.46 -43.14
CA THR A 205 1.42 0.54 -42.18
C THR A 205 1.47 1.82 -41.35
N LEU A 206 2.62 2.50 -41.31
CA LEU A 206 2.77 3.84 -40.73
C LEU A 206 2.63 4.91 -41.81
N ARG A 207 1.87 5.97 -41.50
CA ARG A 207 1.74 7.13 -42.38
C ARG A 207 2.99 7.99 -42.28
N ILE A 208 3.49 8.42 -43.44
CA ILE A 208 4.74 9.17 -43.54
C ILE A 208 4.51 10.40 -44.41
N SER A 209 4.98 11.56 -43.95
CA SER A 209 4.97 12.80 -44.73
C SER A 209 6.39 13.30 -45.00
N SER A 210 6.59 13.95 -46.14
CA SER A 210 7.80 14.72 -46.40
C SER A 210 7.62 16.16 -45.94
N PHE A 211 8.66 16.70 -45.30
CA PHE A 211 8.83 18.13 -45.09
C PHE A 211 10.07 18.58 -45.86
N ASP A 212 9.83 19.03 -47.09
CA ASP A 212 10.86 19.28 -48.08
C ASP A 212 11.69 20.52 -47.73
N LYS A 213 12.91 20.60 -48.30
CA LYS A 213 13.72 21.83 -48.20
C LYS A 213 12.98 23.00 -48.87
N PRO A 214 13.11 24.24 -48.35
CA PRO A 214 12.45 25.38 -48.97
C PRO A 214 13.03 25.62 -50.37
N LYS A 215 12.15 25.94 -51.33
CA LYS A 215 12.51 26.21 -52.72
C LYS A 215 13.07 27.62 -52.83
N LYS A 216 14.14 27.79 -53.61
CA LYS A 216 14.67 29.12 -53.93
C LYS A 216 13.71 29.81 -54.91
N ASN A 217 13.28 31.02 -54.60
CA ASN A 217 12.59 31.84 -55.57
C ASN A 217 13.57 32.24 -56.69
N LEU A 218 13.16 32.09 -57.95
CA LEU A 218 14.02 32.39 -59.10
C LEU A 218 14.30 33.89 -59.24
N ASN A 219 13.45 34.74 -58.65
CA ASN A 219 13.48 36.20 -58.83
C ASN A 219 14.17 36.95 -57.67
N ASN A 220 14.44 36.28 -56.54
CA ASN A 220 15.15 36.86 -55.39
C ASN A 220 15.85 35.76 -54.56
N ASP A 221 16.86 36.10 -53.75
CA ASP A 221 17.56 35.13 -52.89
C ASP A 221 16.74 34.67 -51.65
N ILE A 222 15.42 34.68 -51.78
CA ILE A 222 14.45 34.29 -50.75
C ILE A 222 14.02 32.85 -51.00
N TYR A 223 14.07 32.03 -49.96
CA TYR A 223 13.57 30.67 -49.97
C TYR A 223 12.18 30.61 -49.33
N TYR A 224 11.29 29.81 -49.90
CA TYR A 224 9.91 29.62 -49.42
C TYR A 224 9.55 28.14 -49.36
N TYR A 225 8.65 27.78 -48.44
CA TYR A 225 8.03 26.45 -48.42
C TYR A 225 6.79 26.44 -49.32
N ASP A 226 6.59 25.32 -50.00
CA ASP A 226 5.42 25.11 -50.84
C ASP A 226 4.15 24.99 -49.95
N PRO A 227 3.11 25.82 -50.15
CA PRO A 227 1.89 25.75 -49.34
C PRO A 227 1.19 24.38 -49.41
N GLU A 228 1.31 23.66 -50.52
CA GLU A 228 0.69 22.34 -50.68
C GLU A 228 1.27 21.30 -49.70
N ILE A 229 2.54 21.46 -49.30
CA ILE A 229 3.19 20.60 -48.30
C ILE A 229 2.47 20.71 -46.96
N ARG A 230 2.06 21.93 -46.56
CA ARG A 230 1.34 22.15 -45.30
C ARG A 230 0.02 21.38 -45.28
N SER A 231 -0.80 21.57 -46.30
CA SER A 231 -2.11 20.90 -46.40
C SER A 231 -1.96 19.38 -46.48
N SER A 232 -0.93 18.89 -47.17
CA SER A 232 -0.62 17.46 -47.25
C SER A 232 -0.25 16.87 -45.88
N ILE A 233 0.64 17.53 -45.12
CA ILE A 233 1.05 17.08 -43.78
C ILE A 233 -0.15 17.10 -42.82
N LEU A 234 -0.92 18.19 -42.78
CA LEU A 234 -2.11 18.29 -41.92
C LEU A 234 -3.13 17.20 -42.24
N ARG A 235 -3.42 16.96 -43.53
CA ARG A 235 -4.29 15.86 -43.96
C ARG A 235 -3.78 14.50 -43.48
N ASN A 236 -2.49 14.23 -43.63
CA ASN A 236 -1.91 12.96 -43.17
C ASN A 236 -1.98 12.80 -41.65
N ILE A 237 -1.86 13.89 -40.87
CA ILE A 237 -2.07 13.87 -39.42
C ILE A 237 -3.54 13.58 -39.09
N CYS A 238 -4.50 14.23 -39.77
CA CYS A 238 -5.94 13.97 -39.60
C CYS A 238 -6.28 12.49 -39.81
N GLU A 239 -5.75 11.92 -40.88
CA GLU A 239 -6.02 10.55 -41.30
C GLU A 239 -5.21 9.50 -40.53
N THR A 240 -4.27 9.93 -39.69
CA THR A 240 -3.62 9.04 -38.72
C THR A 240 -4.60 8.74 -37.59
N GLY A 241 -4.65 7.48 -37.15
CA GLY A 241 -5.45 7.06 -36.00
C GLY A 241 -4.98 7.74 -34.71
N PHE A 242 -5.47 7.29 -33.56
CA PHE A 242 -5.05 7.84 -32.27
C PHE A 242 -4.82 6.71 -31.26
N ILE A 243 -4.08 7.05 -30.21
CA ILE A 243 -3.80 6.19 -29.06
C ILE A 243 -4.63 6.70 -27.90
N TYR A 244 -5.35 5.82 -27.22
CA TYR A 244 -5.94 6.16 -25.93
C TYR A 244 -4.86 6.13 -24.86
N LYS A 245 -4.78 7.17 -24.01
CA LYS A 245 -3.76 7.26 -22.95
C LYS A 245 -3.71 6.02 -22.06
N ASN A 246 -4.86 5.41 -21.75
CA ASN A 246 -4.94 4.20 -20.92
C ASN A 246 -4.29 2.94 -21.56
N THR A 247 -4.03 2.95 -22.86
CA THR A 247 -3.37 1.82 -23.57
C THR A 247 -1.85 1.89 -23.51
N ILE A 248 -1.28 3.03 -23.11
CA ILE A 248 0.17 3.19 -22.92
C ILE A 248 0.50 3.13 -21.42
N ARG A 249 1.59 2.47 -21.08
CA ARG A 249 2.14 2.48 -19.72
C ARG A 249 3.36 3.39 -19.72
N LEU A 250 3.17 4.65 -19.36
CA LEU A 250 4.28 5.60 -19.27
C LEU A 250 5.34 5.05 -18.31
N ASN A 251 6.50 4.63 -18.85
CA ASN A 251 7.59 4.11 -18.04
C ASN A 251 8.58 5.21 -17.63
N MET A 252 8.08 6.43 -17.46
CA MET A 252 8.92 7.60 -17.21
C MET A 252 9.44 7.66 -15.78
N LEU A 253 8.72 7.09 -14.80
CA LEU A 253 9.14 7.14 -13.39
C LEU A 253 10.49 6.48 -13.15
N GLN A 254 10.75 5.34 -13.79
CA GLN A 254 12.02 4.64 -13.64
C GLN A 254 13.19 5.45 -14.20
N ASP A 255 12.99 6.09 -15.36
CA ASP A 255 13.98 6.97 -15.97
C ASP A 255 14.17 8.26 -15.15
N ILE A 256 13.08 8.86 -14.66
CA ILE A 256 13.09 10.02 -13.74
C ILE A 256 13.96 9.70 -12.52
N PHE A 257 13.73 8.56 -11.86
CA PHE A 257 14.52 8.14 -10.70
C PHE A 257 15.98 7.87 -11.04
N SER A 258 16.26 7.25 -12.20
CA SER A 258 17.64 7.05 -12.67
C SER A 258 18.39 8.37 -12.87
N TYR A 259 17.72 9.40 -13.41
CA TYR A 259 18.33 10.72 -13.53
C TYR A 259 18.48 11.40 -12.18
N LEU A 260 17.52 11.29 -11.26
CA LEU A 260 17.63 11.81 -9.90
C LEU A 260 18.83 11.20 -9.15
N ASP A 261 19.08 9.89 -9.28
CA ASP A 261 20.25 9.25 -8.66
C ASP A 261 21.56 9.78 -9.24
N LYS A 262 21.64 9.96 -10.56
CA LYS A 262 22.80 10.57 -11.23
C LYS A 262 23.00 12.03 -10.77
N ILE A 263 21.93 12.81 -10.65
CA ILE A 263 21.95 14.19 -10.17
C ILE A 263 22.39 14.23 -8.70
N LYS A 264 21.84 13.37 -7.85
CA LYS A 264 22.25 13.22 -6.45
C LYS A 264 23.76 12.97 -6.39
N SER A 265 24.31 12.06 -7.20
CA SER A 265 25.76 11.78 -7.18
C SER A 265 26.67 12.95 -7.57
N ASN A 266 26.14 14.01 -8.22
CA ASN A 266 26.91 15.16 -8.68
C ASN A 266 26.39 16.50 -8.09
N PRO A 267 27.05 17.08 -7.06
CA PRO A 267 26.52 18.21 -6.29
C PRO A 267 26.53 19.57 -7.01
N GLN A 268 26.85 19.64 -8.31
CA GLN A 268 26.88 20.90 -9.07
C GLN A 268 25.50 21.44 -9.51
N THR A 269 24.42 20.73 -9.22
CA THR A 269 23.08 21.04 -9.73
C THR A 269 22.27 21.98 -8.83
N THR A 270 21.55 22.88 -9.47
CA THR A 270 20.69 23.93 -8.89
C THR A 270 19.22 23.47 -8.86
N GLY A 271 18.40 23.97 -7.91
CA GLY A 271 16.92 23.82 -7.92
C GLY A 271 16.30 22.50 -7.39
N ILE A 272 17.04 21.40 -7.27
CA ILE A 272 16.53 20.11 -6.75
C ILE A 272 17.08 19.83 -5.34
N THR A 273 16.19 19.65 -4.37
CA THR A 273 16.53 19.34 -2.98
C THR A 273 16.17 17.89 -2.67
N PHE A 274 17.13 17.11 -2.18
CA PHE A 274 16.89 15.75 -1.70
C PHE A 274 16.66 15.76 -0.20
N LEU A 275 15.60 15.09 0.27
CA LEU A 275 15.25 15.03 1.67
C LEU A 275 16.39 14.46 2.53
N SER A 276 17.10 13.43 2.03
CA SER A 276 18.28 12.84 2.68
C SER A 276 19.46 13.80 2.89
N ARG A 277 19.45 14.98 2.27
CA ARG A 277 20.48 16.03 2.41
C ARG A 277 20.06 17.19 3.31
N ILE A 278 18.80 17.21 3.76
CA ILE A 278 18.29 18.26 4.62
C ILE A 278 18.43 17.82 6.07
N ASN A 279 18.93 18.71 6.93
CA ASN A 279 18.83 18.50 8.37
C ASN A 279 17.44 18.94 8.87
N VAL A 280 16.48 18.03 8.79
CA VAL A 280 15.07 18.33 9.09
C VAL A 280 14.81 18.58 10.57
N ASN A 281 15.64 18.03 11.47
CA ASN A 281 15.43 18.08 12.92
C ASN A 281 15.40 19.51 13.51
N ASN A 282 15.96 20.49 12.79
CA ASN A 282 16.02 21.89 13.26
C ASN A 282 15.11 22.83 12.47
N ASN A 283 14.42 22.34 11.43
CA ASN A 283 13.66 23.21 10.55
C ASN A 283 12.21 22.75 10.44
N PRO A 284 11.26 23.47 11.09
CA PRO A 284 9.84 23.15 11.00
C PRO A 284 9.27 23.46 9.60
N LYS A 285 10.04 24.08 8.70
CA LYS A 285 9.61 24.41 7.34
C LYS A 285 10.64 23.98 6.30
N LEU A 286 10.30 22.95 5.51
CA LEU A 286 11.09 22.48 4.38
C LEU A 286 10.79 23.36 3.15
N GLU A 287 11.53 24.46 3.03
CA GLU A 287 11.48 25.34 1.86
C GLU A 287 12.43 24.85 0.76
N PHE A 288 11.93 24.78 -0.47
CA PHE A 288 12.72 24.44 -1.65
C PHE A 288 12.27 25.26 -2.87
N GLU A 289 13.20 25.52 -3.78
CA GLU A 289 12.96 26.43 -4.91
C GLU A 289 12.07 25.79 -5.98
N ASN A 290 12.45 24.61 -6.49
CA ASN A 290 11.73 23.94 -7.57
C ASN A 290 11.20 22.56 -7.15
N ILE A 291 12.09 21.64 -6.76
CA ILE A 291 11.71 20.24 -6.57
C ILE A 291 12.25 19.70 -5.24
N LEU A 292 11.37 19.09 -4.44
CA LEU A 292 11.74 18.25 -3.30
C LEU A 292 11.64 16.78 -3.68
N VAL A 293 12.71 16.03 -3.46
CA VAL A 293 12.74 14.57 -3.64
C VAL A 293 12.69 13.90 -2.28
N ILE A 294 11.63 13.15 -2.01
CA ILE A 294 11.49 12.29 -0.82
C ILE A 294 12.15 10.94 -1.16
N ASP A 295 13.44 10.84 -0.83
CA ASP A 295 14.31 9.70 -1.15
C ASP A 295 14.67 8.83 0.07
N CYS A 296 14.26 9.23 1.27
CA CYS A 296 14.39 8.46 2.50
C CYS A 296 13.20 8.69 3.41
N ASP A 297 13.03 7.81 4.39
CA ASP A 297 12.09 8.01 5.48
C ASP A 297 12.67 9.00 6.51
N ILE A 298 11.80 9.77 7.15
CA ILE A 298 12.18 10.70 8.22
C ILE A 298 11.25 10.55 9.42
N ASP A 299 11.83 10.63 10.62
CA ASP A 299 11.13 10.67 11.89
C ASP A 299 11.65 11.88 12.68
N ILE A 300 10.79 12.87 12.87
CA ILE A 300 11.15 14.21 13.35
C ILE A 300 10.41 14.49 14.65
N HIS A 301 11.08 15.12 15.61
CA HIS A 301 10.46 15.63 16.82
C HIS A 301 10.14 17.13 16.68
N GLY A 302 8.85 17.48 16.70
CA GLY A 302 8.41 18.87 16.55
C GLY A 302 6.89 18.98 16.47
N ASN A 303 6.35 20.15 16.81
CA ASN A 303 4.91 20.40 16.76
C ASN A 303 4.38 20.72 15.35
N TYR A 304 5.26 21.10 14.42
CA TYR A 304 4.87 21.57 13.10
C TYR A 304 5.91 21.20 12.05
N LEU A 305 5.44 20.71 10.91
CA LEU A 305 6.21 20.48 9.69
C LEU A 305 5.45 21.03 8.50
N GLU A 306 5.99 22.04 7.85
CA GLU A 306 5.47 22.56 6.58
C GLU A 306 6.41 22.22 5.43
N ILE A 307 5.86 21.66 4.36
CA ILE A 307 6.57 21.43 3.11
C ILE A 307 6.15 22.53 2.13
N ASP A 308 7.10 23.41 1.76
CA ASP A 308 6.84 24.61 0.96
C ASP A 308 7.70 24.63 -0.31
N GLY A 309 7.05 24.41 -1.45
CA GLY A 309 7.65 24.52 -2.77
C GLY A 309 6.76 23.88 -3.85
N PRO A 310 7.09 24.04 -5.14
CA PRO A 310 6.11 23.79 -6.20
C PRO A 310 5.91 22.30 -6.54
N THR A 311 6.97 21.49 -6.53
CA THR A 311 6.88 20.07 -6.92
C THR A 311 7.52 19.14 -5.90
N ILE A 312 6.80 18.07 -5.53
CA ILE A 312 7.31 16.98 -4.67
C ILE A 312 7.39 15.69 -5.51
N ILE A 313 8.50 14.95 -5.40
CA ILE A 313 8.68 13.64 -6.04
C ILE A 313 8.97 12.60 -4.97
N VAL A 314 8.14 11.56 -4.89
CA VAL A 314 8.35 10.42 -3.96
C VAL A 314 9.19 9.36 -4.67
N GLN A 315 10.46 9.20 -4.30
CA GLN A 315 11.40 8.34 -5.02
C GLN A 315 11.37 6.90 -4.50
N THR A 316 10.47 6.09 -5.08
CA THR A 316 10.28 4.66 -4.79
C THR A 316 9.42 3.99 -5.87
N LEU A 317 9.68 2.71 -6.19
CA LEU A 317 8.88 1.95 -7.16
C LEU A 317 7.89 0.96 -6.52
N HIS A 318 8.19 0.50 -5.30
CA HIS A 318 7.47 -0.62 -4.67
C HIS A 318 7.20 -0.40 -3.18
N GLU A 319 8.10 0.30 -2.48
CA GLU A 319 8.00 0.54 -1.05
C GLU A 319 7.33 1.88 -0.78
N LYS A 320 6.65 2.01 0.37
CA LYS A 320 6.17 3.31 0.84
C LYS A 320 7.33 4.14 1.39
N ARG A 321 7.18 5.47 1.37
CA ARG A 321 8.05 6.43 2.05
C ARG A 321 7.30 7.07 3.21
N HIS A 322 7.99 7.22 4.33
CA HIS A 322 7.41 7.64 5.59
C HIS A 322 7.95 8.98 6.05
N ILE A 323 7.03 9.91 6.35
CA ILE A 323 7.33 11.13 7.08
C ILE A 323 6.53 11.08 8.38
N THR A 324 7.23 10.95 9.50
CA THR A 324 6.63 10.92 10.84
C THR A 324 7.00 12.19 11.59
N LEU A 325 5.99 12.90 12.11
CA LEU A 325 6.16 14.04 13.00
C LEU A 325 5.67 13.67 14.40
N ARG A 326 6.57 13.76 15.38
CA ARG A 326 6.32 13.41 16.77
C ARG A 326 6.26 14.63 17.67
N TYR A 327 5.22 14.74 18.48
CA TYR A 327 5.13 15.78 19.51
C TYR A 327 4.31 15.32 20.73
N ASN A 328 4.39 16.04 21.84
CA ASN A 328 3.65 15.70 23.06
C ASN A 328 2.15 16.07 22.94
N GLU A 329 1.83 17.03 22.09
CA GLU A 329 0.48 17.54 21.87
C GLU A 329 0.01 17.21 20.46
N SER A 330 -0.86 18.01 19.84
CA SER A 330 -1.39 17.77 18.48
C SER A 330 -0.42 18.31 17.40
N PRO A 331 0.51 17.50 16.85
CA PRO A 331 1.43 17.98 15.82
C PRO A 331 0.70 18.22 14.49
N THR A 332 1.27 19.06 13.63
CA THR A 332 0.67 19.36 12.32
C THR A 332 1.67 19.18 11.19
N ILE A 333 1.30 18.39 10.18
CA ILE A 333 2.01 18.31 8.91
C ILE A 333 1.17 19.07 7.87
N LYS A 334 1.79 20.01 7.15
CA LYS A 334 1.09 20.83 6.16
C LYS A 334 1.87 20.92 4.86
N PHE A 335 1.20 20.77 3.73
CA PHE A 335 1.71 21.21 2.44
C PHE A 335 1.28 22.66 2.21
N SER A 336 2.22 23.53 1.88
CA SER A 336 1.90 24.93 1.62
C SER A 336 1.00 25.04 0.38
N PRO A 337 0.26 26.16 0.23
CA PRO A 337 -0.51 26.42 -1.00
C PRO A 337 0.33 26.50 -2.27
N LYS A 338 1.67 26.59 -2.16
CA LYS A 338 2.56 26.58 -3.32
C LYS A 338 2.77 25.18 -3.89
N VAL A 339 2.41 24.11 -3.18
CA VAL A 339 2.55 22.74 -3.69
C VAL A 339 1.55 22.49 -4.81
N GLU A 340 2.01 22.66 -6.04
CA GLU A 340 1.22 22.51 -7.27
C GLU A 340 1.18 21.08 -7.80
N LYS A 341 2.22 20.28 -7.50
CA LYS A 341 2.31 18.89 -7.98
C LYS A 341 3.00 17.95 -6.98
N VAL A 342 2.44 16.76 -6.82
CA VAL A 342 3.07 15.63 -6.11
C VAL A 342 3.11 14.42 -7.04
N ILE A 343 4.31 14.02 -7.45
CA ILE A 343 4.54 12.86 -8.32
C ILE A 343 4.73 11.62 -7.43
N ASN A 344 4.06 10.53 -7.81
CA ASN A 344 4.12 9.24 -7.10
C ASN A 344 3.55 9.31 -5.66
N SER A 345 2.51 10.13 -5.48
CA SER A 345 1.93 10.49 -4.18
C SER A 345 1.34 9.32 -3.39
N GLU A 346 0.87 8.28 -4.08
CA GLU A 346 0.30 7.07 -3.50
C GLU A 346 1.31 6.28 -2.67
N TYR A 347 2.61 6.48 -2.89
CA TYR A 347 3.66 5.85 -2.11
C TYR A 347 4.12 6.68 -0.89
N LEU A 348 3.51 7.84 -0.64
CA LEU A 348 3.83 8.66 0.53
C LEU A 348 2.85 8.41 1.67
N VAL A 349 3.40 8.20 2.87
CA VAL A 349 2.67 8.06 4.12
C VAL A 349 3.13 9.15 5.09
N LEU A 350 2.18 10.00 5.49
CA LEU A 350 2.39 11.05 6.48
C LEU A 350 1.79 10.61 7.80
N THR A 351 2.55 10.68 8.88
CA THR A 351 2.14 10.21 10.21
C THR A 351 2.37 11.28 11.26
N THR A 352 1.36 11.54 12.09
CA THR A 352 1.50 12.28 13.35
C THR A 352 1.46 11.32 14.52
N ALA A 353 2.40 11.44 15.46
CA ALA A 353 2.51 10.51 16.59
C ALA A 353 2.93 11.18 17.89
N ASN A 354 2.58 10.58 19.03
CA ASN A 354 2.93 11.14 20.34
C ASN A 354 4.40 10.86 20.70
N THR A 355 5.09 11.82 21.31
CA THR A 355 6.42 11.61 21.92
C THR A 355 6.36 11.14 23.36
N GLN A 356 5.30 11.50 24.09
CA GLN A 356 5.15 11.15 25.49
C GLN A 356 4.48 9.79 25.63
N PHE A 357 5.18 8.90 26.31
CA PHE A 357 4.74 7.57 26.64
C PHE A 357 3.85 7.56 27.89
N ASN A 358 3.14 8.62 28.28
CA ASN A 358 2.44 8.64 29.58
C ASN A 358 0.96 8.93 29.42
N ASP A 359 0.24 8.04 28.74
CA ASP A 359 -1.20 7.92 28.98
C ASP A 359 -1.38 7.10 30.26
N ASP A 360 -1.92 7.74 31.29
CA ASP A 360 -2.45 7.05 32.46
C ASP A 360 -3.66 6.22 31.98
N PHE A 361 -3.43 4.92 31.76
CA PHE A 361 -4.51 4.01 31.39
C PHE A 361 -5.55 3.98 32.52
N ILE A 362 -6.79 4.29 32.15
CA ILE A 362 -7.95 4.19 33.04
C ILE A 362 -8.05 2.74 33.55
N ASP A 363 -8.29 2.59 34.86
CA ASP A 363 -8.51 1.27 35.47
C ASP A 363 -9.69 0.57 34.76
N PRO A 364 -9.49 -0.61 34.15
CA PRO A 364 -10.53 -1.30 33.40
C PRO A 364 -11.70 -1.82 34.25
N LYS A 365 -11.64 -1.69 35.59
CA LYS A 365 -12.75 -1.95 36.52
C LYS A 365 -13.58 -0.72 36.86
N SER A 366 -13.13 0.47 36.45
CA SER A 366 -13.80 1.73 36.77
C SER A 366 -15.00 1.99 35.87
N ASN A 367 -15.97 2.76 36.37
CA ASN A 367 -17.07 3.28 35.55
C ASN A 367 -16.55 4.18 34.43
N GLU A 368 -15.46 4.91 34.67
CA GLU A 368 -14.81 5.78 33.68
C GLU A 368 -14.36 5.00 32.44
N PHE A 369 -13.84 3.79 32.62
CA PHE A 369 -13.44 2.92 31.52
C PHE A 369 -14.65 2.46 30.68
N GLU A 370 -15.73 2.06 31.36
CA GLU A 370 -16.96 1.61 30.70
C GLU A 370 -17.60 2.74 29.87
N GLU A 371 -17.60 3.96 30.41
CA GLU A 371 -18.12 5.17 29.75
C GLU A 371 -17.19 5.72 28.66
N SER A 372 -15.89 5.38 28.68
CA SER A 372 -14.92 5.90 27.71
C SER A 372 -15.17 5.40 26.28
N HIS A 373 -15.06 6.31 25.32
CA HIS A 373 -15.07 6.02 23.87
C HIS A 373 -13.67 5.82 23.27
N ASN A 374 -12.62 6.15 24.04
CA ASN A 374 -11.22 6.10 23.61
C ASN A 374 -10.47 4.91 24.23
N HIS A 375 -11.11 4.20 25.16
CA HIS A 375 -10.55 3.01 25.81
C HIS A 375 -11.47 1.80 25.58
N ILE A 376 -10.88 0.71 25.10
CA ILE A 376 -11.59 -0.53 24.79
C ILE A 376 -10.79 -1.71 25.32
N ARG A 377 -11.49 -2.68 25.90
CA ARG A 377 -10.94 -4.00 26.16
C ARG A 377 -11.00 -4.79 24.86
N LEU A 378 -9.86 -5.01 24.20
CA LEU A 378 -9.80 -5.69 22.91
C LEU A 378 -9.99 -7.20 23.07
N GLU A 379 -9.29 -7.81 24.03
CA GLU A 379 -9.26 -9.26 24.25
C GLU A 379 -9.15 -9.57 25.75
N SER A 380 -9.73 -10.68 26.18
CA SER A 380 -9.59 -11.21 27.55
C SER A 380 -9.34 -12.70 27.52
N ILE A 381 -8.30 -13.18 28.22
CA ILE A 381 -8.02 -14.62 28.32
C ILE A 381 -7.87 -15.05 29.78
N LEU A 382 -8.53 -16.16 30.13
CA LEU A 382 -8.40 -16.80 31.43
C LEU A 382 -7.01 -17.44 31.60
N ILE A 383 -6.28 -17.14 32.68
CA ILE A 383 -4.93 -17.67 32.96
C ILE A 383 -4.88 -18.52 34.24
N ASN A 384 -5.99 -19.15 34.61
CA ASN A 384 -6.00 -20.12 35.71
C ASN A 384 -5.33 -21.45 35.31
N THR A 385 -4.78 -22.15 36.30
CA THR A 385 -4.47 -23.58 36.17
C THR A 385 -5.77 -24.38 36.23
N SER A 386 -5.81 -25.55 35.56
CA SER A 386 -7.00 -26.41 35.49
C SER A 386 -7.56 -26.77 36.88
N LEU A 387 -6.71 -26.90 37.89
CA LEU A 387 -7.13 -27.22 39.25
C LEU A 387 -7.79 -26.02 39.96
N ILE A 388 -7.30 -24.80 39.74
CA ILE A 388 -7.85 -23.56 40.34
C ILE A 388 -9.17 -23.17 39.65
N GLU A 389 -9.26 -23.40 38.34
CA GLU A 389 -10.44 -23.17 37.51
C GLU A 389 -11.69 -23.92 37.98
N HIS A 390 -11.53 -25.17 38.44
CA HIS A 390 -12.65 -26.01 38.83
C HIS A 390 -12.96 -25.97 40.34
N LEU A 391 -12.02 -25.52 41.17
CA LEU A 391 -12.14 -25.58 42.64
C LEU A 391 -12.34 -24.21 43.30
N THR A 392 -12.08 -23.10 42.60
CA THR A 392 -12.11 -21.76 43.20
C THR A 392 -12.98 -20.79 42.40
N LEU A 393 -13.59 -19.82 43.11
CA LEU A 393 -14.21 -18.65 42.47
C LEU A 393 -13.15 -17.61 42.05
N ASN A 394 -11.85 -17.86 42.28
CA ASN A 394 -10.77 -16.90 42.06
C ASN A 394 -10.20 -17.05 40.63
N ASN A 395 -10.88 -16.45 39.66
CA ASN A 395 -10.45 -16.48 38.27
C ASN A 395 -9.57 -15.27 37.94
N LYS A 396 -8.42 -15.55 37.31
CA LYS A 396 -7.47 -14.54 36.83
C LYS A 396 -7.57 -14.43 35.32
N TYR A 397 -7.72 -13.21 34.82
CA TYR A 397 -7.76 -12.90 33.40
C TYR A 397 -6.62 -11.96 33.03
N ILE A 398 -6.11 -12.11 31.82
CA ILE A 398 -5.31 -11.08 31.16
C ILE A 398 -6.24 -10.34 30.22
N ASP A 399 -6.44 -9.05 30.47
CA ASP A 399 -7.17 -8.13 29.61
C ASP A 399 -6.17 -7.34 28.77
N LEU A 400 -6.37 -7.31 27.45
CA LEU A 400 -5.67 -6.41 26.54
C LEU A 400 -6.50 -5.14 26.37
N ILE A 401 -6.04 -4.07 27.00
CA ILE A 401 -6.65 -2.75 26.94
C ILE A 401 -6.00 -1.95 25.82
N VAL A 402 -6.83 -1.33 24.98
CA VAL A 402 -6.41 -0.44 23.91
C VAL A 402 -6.92 0.96 24.25
N SER A 403 -6.01 1.91 24.32
CA SER A 403 -6.31 3.34 24.36
C SER A 403 -5.99 3.95 23.01
N PHE A 404 -6.83 4.83 22.50
CA PHE A 404 -6.57 5.49 21.23
C PHE A 404 -7.09 6.91 21.18
N ASN A 405 -6.36 7.76 20.45
CA ASN A 405 -6.80 9.07 20.04
C ASN A 405 -6.93 9.09 18.51
N ARG A 406 -8.17 9.18 18.01
CA ARG A 406 -8.47 9.12 16.56
C ARG A 406 -7.90 10.29 15.77
N ASN A 407 -7.70 11.44 16.42
CA ASN A 407 -7.30 12.70 15.81
C ASN A 407 -6.10 13.31 16.58
N PHE A 408 -5.07 12.49 16.79
CA PHE A 408 -3.79 12.93 17.33
C PHE A 408 -2.99 13.67 16.24
N GLY A 409 -3.16 14.99 16.17
CA GLY A 409 -2.52 15.83 15.17
C GLY A 409 -3.41 16.14 13.97
N SER A 410 -2.86 16.89 13.02
CA SER A 410 -3.53 17.23 11.76
C SER A 410 -2.59 17.10 10.57
N ILE A 411 -3.11 16.60 9.44
CA ILE A 411 -2.37 16.47 8.18
C ILE A 411 -3.16 17.13 7.06
N ASP A 412 -2.69 18.29 6.61
CA ASP A 412 -3.28 19.05 5.51
C ASP A 412 -2.37 19.00 4.27
N VAL A 413 -2.86 18.36 3.21
CA VAL A 413 -2.16 18.24 1.93
C VAL A 413 -3.03 18.71 0.76
N GLY A 414 -4.06 19.53 1.02
CA GLY A 414 -4.98 19.98 -0.03
C GLY A 414 -5.62 18.82 -0.81
N ASN A 415 -5.57 18.87 -2.14
CA ASN A 415 -6.26 17.94 -3.05
C ASN A 415 -5.53 16.61 -3.30
N TYR A 416 -4.40 16.34 -2.63
CA TYR A 416 -3.62 15.11 -2.82
C TYR A 416 -4.17 13.93 -1.99
N ASN A 417 -5.36 13.47 -2.35
CA ASN A 417 -6.10 12.42 -1.61
C ASN A 417 -5.44 11.03 -1.65
N MET A 418 -4.52 10.79 -2.59
CA MET A 418 -3.78 9.53 -2.70
C MET A 418 -2.68 9.39 -1.64
N ILE A 419 -2.26 10.49 -1.01
CA ILE A 419 -1.30 10.44 0.10
C ILE A 419 -1.98 9.82 1.31
N LYS A 420 -1.38 8.77 1.87
CA LYS A 420 -1.90 8.12 3.07
C LYS A 420 -1.60 9.00 4.29
N LYS A 421 -2.63 9.25 5.10
CA LYS A 421 -2.57 10.09 6.30
C LYS A 421 -2.86 9.23 7.53
N ILE A 422 -1.98 9.25 8.51
CA ILE A 422 -2.14 8.54 9.78
C ILE A 422 -2.10 9.60 10.89
N THR A 423 -3.27 9.92 11.43
CA THR A 423 -3.45 10.89 12.52
C THR A 423 -3.97 10.26 13.80
N CYS A 424 -3.84 8.94 13.94
CA CYS A 424 -4.29 8.24 15.12
C CYS A 424 -3.10 7.81 15.99
N ASP A 425 -3.25 7.99 17.29
CA ASP A 425 -2.35 7.42 18.28
C ASP A 425 -3.05 6.23 18.94
N ILE A 426 -2.34 5.10 19.08
CA ILE A 426 -2.91 3.84 19.59
C ILE A 426 -1.90 3.22 20.54
N ASN A 427 -2.33 3.00 21.77
CA ASN A 427 -1.56 2.45 22.87
C ASN A 427 -2.23 1.17 23.39
N MET A 428 -1.43 0.21 23.85
CA MET A 428 -1.94 -1.03 24.45
C MET A 428 -1.42 -1.24 25.88
N LYS A 429 -2.14 -2.02 26.69
CA LYS A 429 -1.74 -2.41 28.05
C LYS A 429 -2.32 -3.77 28.39
N LEU A 430 -1.51 -4.65 28.99
CA LEU A 430 -2.03 -5.85 29.63
C LEU A 430 -2.38 -5.53 31.08
N HIS A 431 -3.61 -5.85 31.45
CA HIS A 431 -4.09 -5.73 32.81
C HIS A 431 -4.45 -7.11 33.33
N ILE A 432 -3.88 -7.51 34.47
CA ILE A 432 -4.23 -8.76 35.13
C ILE A 432 -5.39 -8.49 36.06
N ASN A 433 -6.55 -9.02 35.69
CA ASN A 433 -7.77 -8.89 36.43
C ASN A 433 -8.03 -10.13 37.28
N GLU A 434 -7.90 -10.00 38.60
CA GLU A 434 -8.34 -11.01 39.56
C GLU A 434 -9.78 -10.71 40.01
N CYS A 435 -10.69 -11.67 39.79
CA CYS A 435 -12.10 -11.56 40.16
C CYS A 435 -12.59 -12.82 40.89
N MET A 436 -13.32 -12.62 42.00
CA MET A 436 -14.04 -13.69 42.69
C MET A 436 -15.41 -13.99 42.05
N ASN A 437 -15.46 -14.31 40.76
CA ASN A 437 -16.71 -14.54 40.01
C ASN A 437 -16.62 -15.79 39.12
N THR A 438 -17.77 -16.31 38.67
CA THR A 438 -17.83 -17.38 37.67
C THR A 438 -17.31 -16.89 36.32
N LYS A 439 -16.81 -17.80 35.48
CA LYS A 439 -16.29 -17.46 34.15
C LYS A 439 -17.30 -16.72 33.28
N ASP A 440 -18.53 -17.22 33.23
CA ASP A 440 -19.60 -16.62 32.43
C ASP A 440 -19.94 -15.22 32.93
N ASN A 441 -19.91 -14.99 34.24
CA ASN A 441 -20.12 -13.65 34.81
C ASN A 441 -18.99 -12.70 34.42
N ILE A 442 -17.73 -13.15 34.44
CA ILE A 442 -16.59 -12.30 34.08
C ILE A 442 -16.60 -11.96 32.59
N ILE A 443 -16.93 -12.92 31.72
CA ILE A 443 -17.08 -12.69 30.28
C ILE A 443 -18.20 -11.67 30.01
N ASN A 444 -19.35 -11.84 30.66
CA ASN A 444 -20.49 -10.92 30.54
C ASN A 444 -20.21 -9.51 31.13
N GLN A 445 -19.33 -9.41 32.12
CA GLN A 445 -18.94 -8.14 32.73
C GLN A 445 -17.86 -7.42 31.91
N ASN A 446 -16.83 -8.14 31.46
CA ASN A 446 -15.67 -7.54 30.79
C ASN A 446 -15.99 -7.14 29.34
N LYS A 447 -16.93 -7.81 28.66
CA LYS A 447 -17.39 -7.47 27.30
C LYS A 447 -16.26 -7.04 26.35
N SER A 448 -15.25 -7.89 26.12
CA SER A 448 -14.15 -7.53 25.21
C SER A 448 -14.62 -7.45 23.74
N LEU A 449 -14.04 -6.55 22.94
CA LEU A 449 -14.43 -6.32 21.54
C LEU A 449 -14.41 -7.62 20.72
N ARG A 450 -13.35 -8.42 20.86
CA ARG A 450 -13.19 -9.69 20.13
C ARG A 450 -14.09 -10.82 20.65
N HIS A 451 -14.83 -10.59 21.72
CA HIS A 451 -15.88 -11.50 22.16
C HIS A 451 -17.19 -11.31 21.39
N PHE A 452 -17.34 -10.23 20.64
CA PHE A 452 -18.54 -9.97 19.84
C PHE A 452 -18.34 -10.38 18.39
N LYS A 453 -19.45 -10.76 17.76
CA LYS A 453 -19.50 -11.15 16.35
C LYS A 453 -18.91 -10.08 15.43
N ASN A 454 -19.27 -8.82 15.66
CA ASN A 454 -18.79 -7.67 14.90
C ASN A 454 -18.74 -6.39 15.76
N VAL A 455 -18.04 -5.36 15.27
CA VAL A 455 -17.87 -4.05 15.95
C VAL A 455 -19.21 -3.37 16.18
N ALA A 456 -20.12 -3.40 15.21
CA ALA A 456 -21.46 -2.83 15.37
C ALA A 456 -22.23 -3.45 16.55
N THR A 457 -22.15 -4.78 16.72
CA THR A 457 -22.78 -5.51 17.83
C THR A 457 -22.12 -5.11 19.15
N TYR A 458 -20.79 -5.05 19.20
CA TYR A 458 -20.06 -4.59 20.38
C TYR A 458 -20.47 -3.16 20.79
N LEU A 459 -20.46 -2.21 19.86
CA LEU A 459 -20.80 -0.82 20.14
C LEU A 459 -22.22 -0.71 20.70
N LYS A 460 -23.16 -1.49 20.15
CA LYS A 460 -24.55 -1.53 20.60
C LYS A 460 -24.71 -2.14 21.99
N GLU A 461 -24.12 -3.31 22.24
CA GLU A 461 -24.41 -4.13 23.44
C GLU A 461 -23.46 -3.87 24.62
N ALA A 462 -22.22 -3.49 24.33
CA ALA A 462 -21.22 -3.19 25.35
C ALA A 462 -21.18 -1.69 25.67
N LYS A 463 -21.24 -0.82 24.66
CA LYS A 463 -21.06 0.63 24.83
C LYS A 463 -22.34 1.46 24.70
N ASN A 464 -23.49 0.85 24.39
CA ASN A 464 -24.76 1.54 24.14
C ASN A 464 -24.69 2.64 23.05
N ILE A 465 -23.80 2.48 22.07
CA ILE A 465 -23.62 3.40 20.94
C ILE A 465 -24.29 2.80 19.71
N GLN A 466 -25.15 3.58 19.04
CA GLN A 466 -25.80 3.18 17.78
C GLN A 466 -25.56 4.22 16.69
N GLY A 467 -25.28 3.77 15.47
CA GLY A 467 -25.18 4.62 14.28
C GLY A 467 -23.89 5.45 14.16
N ASN A 468 -22.85 5.16 14.95
CA ASN A 468 -21.55 5.84 14.84
C ASN A 468 -20.64 5.14 13.82
N ASN A 469 -20.94 5.33 12.53
CA ASN A 469 -20.23 4.70 11.41
C ASN A 469 -18.73 5.06 11.36
N GLU A 470 -18.35 6.24 11.86
CA GLU A 470 -16.95 6.67 11.87
C GLU A 470 -16.14 5.88 12.90
N LEU A 471 -16.67 5.72 14.12
CA LEU A 471 -16.05 4.90 15.15
C LEU A 471 -16.02 3.43 14.74
N GLU A 472 -17.09 2.91 14.16
CA GLU A 472 -17.14 1.54 13.64
C GLU A 472 -16.02 1.27 12.63
N LYS A 473 -15.91 2.12 11.60
CA LYS A 473 -14.85 2.00 10.58
C LYS A 473 -13.45 2.13 11.19
N PHE A 474 -13.25 3.04 12.15
CA PHE A 474 -11.97 3.20 12.82
C PHE A 474 -11.59 1.92 13.58
N LEU A 475 -12.50 1.36 14.37
CA LEU A 475 -12.23 0.15 15.14
C LEU A 475 -11.98 -1.06 14.23
N GLU A 476 -12.76 -1.24 13.17
CA GLU A 476 -12.55 -2.31 12.18
C GLU A 476 -11.21 -2.18 11.45
N SER A 477 -10.79 -0.96 11.11
CA SER A 477 -9.57 -0.72 10.34
C SER A 477 -8.31 -0.82 11.21
N TYR A 478 -8.35 -0.26 12.42
CA TYR A 478 -7.14 -0.04 13.23
C TYR A 478 -7.07 -0.85 14.52
N VAL A 479 -8.20 -1.16 15.18
CA VAL A 479 -8.20 -1.74 16.53
C VAL A 479 -8.42 -3.26 16.51
N VAL A 480 -9.34 -3.76 15.68
CA VAL A 480 -9.62 -5.21 15.54
C VAL A 480 -8.38 -5.97 15.06
N ASN A 481 -7.48 -5.32 14.33
CA ASN A 481 -6.29 -5.93 13.70
C ASN A 481 -5.02 -5.87 14.55
N LEU A 482 -5.09 -5.34 15.77
CA LEU A 482 -3.93 -5.32 16.67
C LEU A 482 -3.49 -6.75 17.06
N PRO A 483 -2.25 -6.98 17.50
CA PRO A 483 -1.82 -8.32 17.95
C PRO A 483 -2.75 -8.92 19.03
N SER A 484 -2.97 -10.24 18.99
CA SER A 484 -3.62 -10.95 20.09
C SER A 484 -2.72 -11.08 21.32
N ILE A 485 -3.31 -11.33 22.50
CA ILE A 485 -2.54 -11.63 23.71
C ILE A 485 -1.57 -12.79 23.46
N PHE A 486 -2.00 -13.84 22.75
CA PHE A 486 -1.12 -14.95 22.40
C PHE A 486 0.09 -14.49 21.58
N GLU A 487 -0.13 -13.73 20.50
CA GLU A 487 0.96 -13.20 19.67
C GLU A 487 1.92 -12.30 20.45
N ILE A 488 1.39 -11.47 21.34
CA ILE A 488 2.17 -10.61 22.24
C ILE A 488 3.11 -11.45 23.10
N PHE A 489 2.65 -12.59 23.62
CA PHE A 489 3.47 -13.47 24.45
C PHE A 489 4.49 -14.28 23.65
N MET A 490 4.21 -14.58 22.37
CA MET A 490 5.06 -15.42 21.52
C MET A 490 6.09 -14.63 20.69
N LYS A 491 5.81 -13.37 20.34
CA LYS A 491 6.73 -12.54 19.54
C LYS A 491 7.76 -11.84 20.43
N PRO A 492 9.07 -12.06 20.22
CA PRO A 492 10.11 -11.43 21.02
C PRO A 492 10.07 -9.90 21.00
N SER A 493 9.69 -9.29 19.87
CA SER A 493 9.60 -7.83 19.75
C SER A 493 8.61 -7.24 20.75
N TYR A 494 7.45 -7.87 20.92
CA TYR A 494 6.42 -7.45 21.88
C TYR A 494 6.75 -7.88 23.29
N PHE A 495 7.17 -9.13 23.49
CA PHE A 495 7.42 -9.66 24.82
C PHE A 495 8.45 -8.86 25.61
N ASN A 496 9.51 -8.40 24.94
CA ASN A 496 10.55 -7.62 25.58
C ASN A 496 10.10 -6.19 25.94
N GLN A 497 8.99 -5.70 25.37
CA GLN A 497 8.40 -4.40 25.69
C GLN A 497 7.44 -4.46 26.88
N ILE A 498 7.05 -5.67 27.33
CA ILE A 498 6.02 -5.90 28.34
C ILE A 498 6.45 -5.43 29.74
N SER A 499 7.70 -5.68 30.11
CA SER A 499 8.27 -5.21 31.37
C SER A 499 9.78 -5.10 31.27
N THR A 500 10.33 -4.06 31.89
CA THR A 500 11.76 -3.86 32.06
C THR A 500 12.30 -4.48 33.35
N ILE A 501 11.42 -5.05 34.20
CA ILE A 501 11.76 -5.60 35.51
C ILE A 501 11.94 -7.13 35.40
N GLU A 502 13.13 -7.63 35.74
CA GLU A 502 13.47 -9.06 35.55
C GLU A 502 12.56 -10.03 36.32
N LYS A 503 12.14 -9.69 37.55
CA LYS A 503 11.20 -10.53 38.32
C LYS A 503 9.85 -10.69 37.59
N GLU A 504 9.34 -9.62 36.98
CA GLU A 504 8.10 -9.65 36.21
C GLU A 504 8.26 -10.42 34.91
N LYS A 505 9.43 -10.34 34.26
CA LYS A 505 9.72 -11.15 33.07
C LYS A 505 9.68 -12.64 33.34
N GLU A 506 10.14 -13.11 34.50
CA GLU A 506 10.02 -14.52 34.87
C GLU A 506 8.56 -14.95 35.08
N ASP A 507 7.74 -14.15 35.78
CA ASP A 507 6.30 -14.41 35.91
C ASP A 507 5.59 -14.44 34.53
N LEU A 508 6.01 -13.56 33.61
CA LEU A 508 5.51 -13.53 32.23
C LEU A 508 5.93 -14.74 31.41
N LYS A 509 7.14 -15.28 31.62
CA LYS A 509 7.56 -16.54 30.99
C LYS A 509 6.72 -17.71 31.47
N ASP A 510 6.36 -17.74 32.76
CA ASP A 510 5.47 -18.79 33.28
C ASP A 510 4.08 -18.73 32.63
N ILE A 511 3.53 -17.52 32.42
CA ILE A 511 2.32 -17.33 31.62
C ILE A 511 2.53 -17.80 30.17
N ARG A 512 3.65 -17.46 29.54
CA ARG A 512 3.96 -17.91 28.17
C ARG A 512 3.96 -19.44 28.07
N LYS A 513 4.60 -20.12 29.03
CA LYS A 513 4.62 -21.60 29.11
C LYS A 513 3.21 -22.18 29.23
N MET A 514 2.31 -21.52 29.96
CA MET A 514 0.90 -21.92 30.01
C MET A 514 0.21 -21.79 28.65
N PHE A 515 0.46 -20.71 27.91
CA PHE A 515 -0.06 -20.55 26.55
C PHE A 515 0.49 -21.60 25.59
N ILE A 516 1.80 -21.88 25.65
CA ILE A 516 2.44 -22.93 24.85
C ILE A 516 1.79 -24.29 25.15
N ASP A 517 1.63 -24.65 26.43
CA ASP A 517 1.00 -25.91 26.83
C ASP A 517 -0.43 -26.05 26.28
N ARG A 518 -1.27 -25.03 26.45
CA ARG A 518 -2.64 -25.01 25.93
C ARG A 518 -2.69 -25.15 24.41
N TYR A 519 -1.80 -24.46 23.71
CA TYR A 519 -1.70 -24.52 22.26
C TYR A 519 -1.26 -25.91 21.77
N LEU A 520 -0.25 -26.52 22.40
CA LEU A 520 0.17 -27.89 22.08
C LEU A 520 -0.93 -28.92 22.40
N ASN A 521 -1.70 -28.71 23.46
CA ASN A 521 -2.85 -29.56 23.80
C ASN A 521 -3.92 -29.53 22.69
N LEU A 522 -4.25 -28.32 22.19
CA LEU A 522 -5.16 -28.16 21.05
C LEU A 522 -4.64 -28.88 19.80
N ILE A 523 -3.38 -28.65 19.44
CA ILE A 523 -2.77 -29.27 18.25
C ILE A 523 -2.76 -30.79 18.37
N THR A 524 -2.49 -31.32 19.56
CA THR A 524 -2.52 -32.76 19.81
C THR A 524 -3.94 -33.31 19.59
N ASP A 525 -4.97 -32.63 20.09
CA ASP A 525 -6.36 -33.05 19.92
C ASP A 525 -6.85 -32.96 18.47
N ILE A 526 -6.40 -31.96 17.71
CA ILE A 526 -6.64 -31.88 16.26
C ILE A 526 -5.96 -33.06 15.54
N LYS A 527 -4.69 -33.35 15.86
CA LYS A 527 -3.93 -34.45 15.24
C LYS A 527 -4.55 -35.83 15.54
N LEU A 528 -5.07 -36.02 16.75
CA LEU A 528 -5.77 -37.23 17.16
C LEU A 528 -7.21 -37.32 16.63
N ASN A 529 -7.65 -36.34 15.83
CA ASN A 529 -9.01 -36.21 15.31
C ASN A 529 -10.09 -36.16 16.40
N VAL A 530 -9.73 -35.68 17.60
CA VAL A 530 -10.69 -35.35 18.67
C VAL A 530 -11.48 -34.09 18.28
N ILE A 531 -10.83 -33.18 17.55
CA ILE A 531 -11.42 -31.95 16.99
C ILE A 531 -11.39 -32.06 15.47
N ALA A 532 -12.53 -31.77 14.83
CA ALA A 532 -12.63 -31.74 13.38
C ALA A 532 -11.93 -30.49 12.83
N CYS A 533 -10.97 -30.68 11.93
CA CYS A 533 -10.24 -29.62 11.25
C CYS A 533 -10.05 -30.03 9.78
N ASP A 534 -10.12 -29.05 8.87
CA ASP A 534 -9.89 -29.28 7.44
C ASP A 534 -8.50 -29.89 7.24
N THR A 535 -8.40 -30.96 6.45
CA THR A 535 -7.15 -31.74 6.29
C THR A 535 -6.00 -30.91 5.74
N GLU A 536 -6.28 -29.95 4.85
CA GLU A 536 -5.28 -29.02 4.32
C GLU A 536 -4.72 -28.09 5.41
N VAL A 537 -5.61 -27.54 6.26
CA VAL A 537 -5.20 -26.70 7.40
C VAL A 537 -4.40 -27.53 8.41
N ARG A 538 -4.83 -28.76 8.67
CA ARG A 538 -4.20 -29.66 9.63
C ARG A 538 -2.80 -30.07 9.22
N ASP A 539 -2.63 -30.61 8.01
CA ASP A 539 -1.40 -31.35 7.67
C ASP A 539 -0.26 -30.39 7.27
N GLU A 540 -0.53 -29.35 6.49
CA GLU A 540 0.51 -28.40 6.05
C GLU A 540 1.02 -27.50 7.19
N ASN A 541 0.11 -26.96 8.00
CA ASN A 541 0.53 -26.09 9.10
C ASN A 541 1.15 -26.85 10.27
N TYR A 542 0.77 -28.12 10.46
CA TYR A 542 1.44 -28.99 11.43
C TYR A 542 2.90 -29.24 11.04
N GLU A 543 3.21 -29.42 9.75
CA GLU A 543 4.60 -29.58 9.29
C GLU A 543 5.46 -28.34 9.59
N HIS A 544 4.91 -27.12 9.42
CA HIS A 544 5.62 -25.90 9.83
C HIS A 544 5.92 -25.86 11.33
N LEU A 545 4.97 -26.28 12.18
CA LEU A 545 5.20 -26.40 13.61
C LEU A 545 6.28 -27.44 13.94
N ILE A 546 6.24 -28.62 13.30
CA ILE A 546 7.28 -29.64 13.45
C ILE A 546 8.65 -29.11 13.07
N GLN A 547 8.72 -28.37 11.95
CA GLN A 547 9.96 -27.77 11.48
C GLN A 547 10.52 -26.77 12.49
N PHE A 548 9.68 -25.92 13.10
CA PHE A 548 10.10 -25.04 14.18
C PHE A 548 10.65 -25.83 15.37
N ILE A 549 9.91 -26.84 15.86
CA ILE A 549 10.30 -27.64 17.02
C ILE A 549 11.63 -28.38 16.80
N LYS A 550 11.84 -28.96 15.61
CA LYS A 550 13.09 -29.66 15.29
C LYS A 550 14.25 -28.69 15.12
N SER A 551 14.06 -27.61 14.36
CA SER A 551 15.16 -26.72 13.97
C SER A 551 15.54 -25.68 15.01
N GLN A 552 14.58 -25.20 15.80
CA GLN A 552 14.79 -24.13 16.77
C GLN A 552 14.83 -24.65 18.21
N CYS A 553 14.01 -25.65 18.53
CA CYS A 553 13.94 -26.20 19.90
C CYS A 553 14.83 -27.45 20.11
N ASN A 554 15.44 -28.00 19.05
CA ASN A 554 16.23 -29.24 19.08
C ASN A 554 15.51 -30.41 19.77
N PHE A 555 14.20 -30.52 19.58
CA PHE A 555 13.38 -31.54 20.22
C PHE A 555 12.97 -32.62 19.21
N GLU A 556 13.32 -33.88 19.50
CA GLU A 556 13.04 -35.04 18.64
C GLU A 556 11.93 -35.97 19.19
N GLY A 557 11.35 -35.64 20.35
CA GLY A 557 10.28 -36.44 20.97
C GLY A 557 8.90 -36.24 20.33
N GLU A 558 7.91 -36.97 20.82
CA GLU A 558 6.51 -36.79 20.40
C GLU A 558 5.90 -35.51 21.00
N ILE A 559 5.13 -34.79 20.18
CA ILE A 559 4.29 -33.69 20.64
C ILE A 559 3.08 -34.29 21.34
N SER A 560 3.15 -34.36 22.66
CA SER A 560 2.10 -34.91 23.52
C SER A 560 1.63 -33.87 24.53
N LYS A 561 0.42 -34.08 25.06
CA LYS A 561 -0.17 -33.21 26.08
C LYS A 561 0.76 -33.08 27.31
N ASN A 562 0.86 -31.86 27.86
CA ASN A 562 1.62 -31.55 29.07
C ASN A 562 3.12 -31.92 29.03
N ASN A 563 3.75 -31.96 27.85
CA ASN A 563 5.17 -32.25 27.72
C ASN A 563 6.04 -31.07 28.21
N LYS A 564 6.35 -31.04 29.51
CA LYS A 564 7.12 -29.95 30.15
C LYS A 564 8.48 -29.71 29.50
N THR A 565 9.15 -30.75 29.01
CA THR A 565 10.45 -30.61 28.34
C THR A 565 10.30 -29.83 27.03
N LEU A 566 9.31 -30.18 26.21
CA LEU A 566 9.01 -29.46 24.97
C LEU A 566 8.56 -28.01 25.24
N ILE A 567 7.70 -27.81 26.25
CA ILE A 567 7.21 -26.47 26.63
C ILE A 567 8.38 -25.55 27.01
N ASN A 568 9.31 -26.04 27.84
CA ASN A 568 10.49 -25.28 28.22
C ASN A 568 11.41 -25.03 27.01
N ALA A 569 11.61 -26.01 26.14
CA ALA A 569 12.44 -25.84 24.95
C ALA A 569 11.88 -24.80 23.97
N ILE A 570 10.55 -24.73 23.83
CA ILE A 570 9.88 -23.68 23.03
C ILE A 570 10.05 -22.31 23.69
N ASP A 571 9.79 -22.20 25.00
CA ASP A 571 9.96 -20.94 25.74
C ASP A 571 11.40 -20.41 25.65
N ASP A 572 12.38 -21.28 25.87
CA ASP A 572 13.80 -20.96 25.77
C ASP A 572 14.18 -20.51 24.34
N SER A 573 13.67 -21.20 23.32
CA SER A 573 13.89 -20.82 21.92
C SER A 573 13.32 -19.44 21.60
N ILE A 574 12.11 -19.13 22.06
CA ILE A 574 11.47 -17.82 21.86
C ILE A 574 12.20 -16.73 22.65
N ALA A 575 12.59 -17.00 23.90
CA ALA A 575 13.27 -16.04 24.75
C ALA A 575 14.68 -15.67 24.25
N ASN A 576 15.35 -16.57 23.53
CA ASN A 576 16.73 -16.37 23.05
C ASN A 576 16.83 -15.68 21.67
N THR A 577 15.71 -15.36 21.01
CA THR A 577 15.71 -14.61 19.75
C THR A 577 15.28 -13.15 19.94
N ILE A 578 15.77 -12.28 19.07
CA ILE A 578 15.37 -10.86 19.00
C ILE A 578 14.50 -10.60 17.75
N ARG A 579 14.44 -11.56 16.82
CA ARG A 579 13.71 -11.44 15.55
C ARG A 579 12.41 -12.22 15.61
N ASP A 580 11.31 -11.55 15.28
CA ASP A 580 9.99 -12.18 15.19
C ASP A 580 9.93 -13.26 14.11
N SER A 581 10.70 -13.13 13.03
CA SER A 581 10.70 -14.12 11.95
C SER A 581 11.16 -15.52 12.38
N CYS A 582 11.84 -15.64 13.52
CA CYS A 582 12.21 -16.94 14.08
C CYS A 582 11.01 -17.72 14.62
N VAL A 583 9.89 -17.06 14.93
CA VAL A 583 8.68 -17.69 15.46
C VAL A 583 7.55 -17.80 14.43
N ASP A 584 7.76 -17.36 13.19
CA ASP A 584 6.71 -17.38 12.16
C ASP A 584 6.17 -18.79 11.91
N ASN A 585 7.06 -19.79 11.77
CA ASN A 585 6.65 -21.18 11.58
C ASN A 585 5.89 -21.76 12.79
N PHE A 586 6.13 -21.25 14.00
CA PHE A 586 5.34 -21.62 15.18
C PHE A 586 3.94 -21.01 15.14
N LEU A 587 3.83 -19.76 14.69
CA LEU A 587 2.58 -18.99 14.62
C LEU A 587 1.74 -19.29 13.38
N LYS A 588 2.30 -19.85 12.30
CA LYS A 588 1.56 -20.22 11.08
C LYS A 588 0.32 -21.06 11.38
N TYR A 589 0.44 -22.07 12.22
CA TYR A 589 -0.70 -22.92 12.57
C TYR A 589 -1.74 -22.17 13.43
N PHE A 590 -1.30 -21.28 14.33
CA PHE A 590 -2.19 -20.37 15.04
C PHE A 590 -2.94 -19.45 14.07
N TYR A 591 -2.26 -18.91 13.07
CA TYR A 591 -2.87 -18.06 12.04
C TYR A 591 -3.89 -18.80 11.19
N ALA A 592 -3.58 -20.02 10.77
CA ALA A 592 -4.52 -20.86 10.04
C ALA A 592 -5.74 -21.22 10.90
N LEU A 593 -5.55 -21.54 12.19
CA LEU A 593 -6.64 -21.82 13.12
C LEU A 593 -7.47 -20.58 13.47
N SER A 594 -6.89 -19.38 13.41
CA SER A 594 -7.57 -18.11 13.67
C SER A 594 -8.55 -17.71 12.55
N LEU A 595 -8.62 -18.48 11.47
CA LEU A 595 -9.63 -18.33 10.43
C LEU A 595 -11.03 -18.75 10.95
N LYS A 596 -12.09 -18.16 10.37
CA LYS A 596 -13.48 -18.15 10.89
C LYS A 596 -14.02 -19.48 11.46
N LYS A 597 -13.72 -20.64 10.85
CA LYS A 597 -14.35 -21.93 11.23
C LYS A 597 -13.70 -22.58 12.47
N THR A 598 -12.40 -22.42 12.66
CA THR A 598 -11.60 -23.11 13.70
C THR A 598 -11.23 -22.22 14.89
N LYS A 599 -11.52 -20.91 14.80
CA LYS A 599 -11.21 -19.93 15.85
C LYS A 599 -11.84 -20.26 17.20
N LEU A 600 -13.04 -20.87 17.20
CA LEU A 600 -13.73 -21.30 18.42
C LEU A 600 -12.92 -22.31 19.24
N ASP A 601 -12.09 -23.14 18.62
CA ASP A 601 -11.30 -24.12 19.36
C ASP A 601 -10.08 -23.47 20.03
N LEU A 602 -9.46 -22.45 19.41
CA LEU A 602 -8.47 -21.61 20.09
C LEU A 602 -9.06 -20.94 21.34
N PHE A 603 -10.32 -20.48 21.26
CA PHE A 603 -11.02 -19.89 22.40
C PHE A 603 -11.29 -20.91 23.52
N LYS A 604 -11.79 -22.11 23.18
CA LYS A 604 -12.07 -23.19 24.15
C LYS A 604 -10.82 -23.64 24.90
N TYR A 605 -9.66 -23.67 24.24
CA TYR A 605 -8.38 -24.02 24.86
C TYR A 605 -7.73 -22.83 25.58
N HIS A 606 -8.38 -21.66 25.60
CA HIS A 606 -7.85 -20.44 26.21
C HIS A 606 -6.49 -20.03 25.63
N VAL A 607 -6.34 -20.23 24.31
CA VAL A 607 -5.21 -19.72 23.51
C VAL A 607 -5.50 -18.30 23.06
N THR A 608 -6.76 -17.97 22.73
CA THR A 608 -7.22 -16.60 22.41
C THR A 608 -8.54 -16.29 23.12
N GLY A 609 -8.85 -15.01 23.30
CA GLY A 609 -10.15 -14.48 23.70
C GLY A 609 -11.04 -14.09 22.51
N ASP A 610 -10.56 -14.31 21.28
CA ASP A 610 -11.24 -13.93 20.05
C ASP A 610 -12.23 -14.99 19.55
N ILE A 611 -13.48 -14.58 19.39
CA ILE A 611 -14.54 -15.35 18.72
C ILE A 611 -15.25 -14.52 17.63
N SER A 612 -14.68 -13.39 17.25
CA SER A 612 -15.26 -12.47 16.27
C SER A 612 -15.27 -13.06 14.86
N ASP A 613 -16.18 -12.56 14.01
CA ASP A 613 -16.28 -12.96 12.61
C ASP A 613 -15.20 -12.33 11.72
N TYR A 614 -14.36 -11.42 12.22
CA TYR A 614 -13.28 -10.84 11.42
C TYR A 614 -12.10 -11.81 11.32
N ILE A 615 -11.42 -11.80 10.19
CA ILE A 615 -10.21 -12.63 10.00
C ILE A 615 -9.06 -11.94 10.73
N ASN A 616 -8.25 -12.69 11.50
CA ASN A 616 -7.00 -12.14 12.03
C ASN A 616 -6.15 -11.65 10.84
N PHE A 617 -5.75 -10.37 10.83
CA PHE A 617 -5.08 -9.75 9.70
C PHE A 617 -3.81 -10.50 9.23
N ASN A 618 -3.00 -11.02 10.15
CA ASN A 618 -1.84 -11.86 9.80
C ASN A 618 -2.27 -13.21 9.19
N GLY A 619 -3.39 -13.77 9.64
CA GLY A 619 -4.01 -14.94 9.02
C GLY A 619 -4.61 -14.66 7.63
N PHE A 620 -5.15 -13.46 7.40
CA PHE A 620 -5.61 -13.01 6.09
C PHE A 620 -4.45 -12.80 5.12
N ILE A 621 -3.37 -12.13 5.54
CA ILE A 621 -2.17 -11.92 4.73
C ILE A 621 -1.55 -13.27 4.33
N ASN A 622 -1.33 -14.18 5.28
CA ASN A 622 -0.78 -15.50 4.98
C ASN A 622 -1.68 -16.31 4.02
N ALA A 623 -3.01 -16.29 4.22
CA ALA A 623 -3.94 -17.01 3.34
C ALA A 623 -4.05 -16.38 1.93
N TYR A 624 -3.83 -15.07 1.81
CA TYR A 624 -3.80 -14.35 0.55
C TYR A 624 -2.48 -14.57 -0.21
N GLU A 625 -1.34 -14.53 0.47
CA GLU A 625 -0.01 -14.84 -0.09
C GLU A 625 0.07 -16.30 -0.59
N ASP A 626 -0.62 -17.23 0.09
CA ASP A 626 -0.74 -18.63 -0.31
C ASP A 626 -1.82 -18.90 -1.38
N GLY A 627 -2.56 -17.88 -1.85
CA GLY A 627 -3.54 -18.00 -2.93
C GLY A 627 -4.82 -18.78 -2.59
N ARG A 628 -5.19 -18.90 -1.29
CA ARG A 628 -6.25 -19.83 -0.82
C ARG A 628 -7.62 -19.20 -0.52
N PHE A 629 -7.94 -18.01 -1.02
CA PHE A 629 -9.22 -17.35 -0.69
C PHE A 629 -10.31 -17.50 -1.77
N ILE A 630 -11.30 -18.37 -1.49
CA ILE A 630 -12.67 -18.30 -2.06
C ILE A 630 -13.64 -18.06 -0.90
N LEU A 631 -14.36 -16.93 -0.93
CA LEU A 631 -15.38 -16.59 0.04
C LEU A 631 -16.67 -17.39 -0.24
N GLU A 632 -16.90 -18.46 0.51
CA GLU A 632 -18.23 -19.08 0.54
C GLU A 632 -19.13 -18.44 1.62
N ASN A 633 -20.17 -17.77 1.13
CA ASN A 633 -21.28 -17.19 1.88
C ASN A 633 -22.28 -18.28 2.31
N GLN A 634 -21.90 -19.22 3.16
CA GLN A 634 -22.86 -20.21 3.71
C GLN A 634 -22.36 -20.83 5.02
N GLY A 635 -22.99 -20.46 6.13
CA GLY A 635 -22.69 -21.04 7.44
C GLY A 635 -23.34 -20.33 8.64
N VAL A 636 -24.50 -19.70 8.45
CA VAL A 636 -25.29 -19.14 9.56
C VAL A 636 -26.65 -19.82 9.56
N ASN A 637 -26.67 -21.07 10.01
CA ASN A 637 -27.85 -21.73 10.59
C ASN A 637 -27.50 -23.14 11.09
N ILE A 638 -26.84 -23.24 12.24
CA ILE A 638 -26.90 -24.39 13.16
C ILE A 638 -26.78 -23.79 14.58
N ILE A 639 -27.90 -23.36 15.17
CA ILE A 639 -28.68 -24.07 16.21
C ILE A 639 -28.08 -23.89 17.62
N CYS A 640 -28.79 -23.09 18.42
CA CYS A 640 -28.83 -23.15 19.88
C CYS A 640 -29.07 -24.60 20.37
N ILE A 641 -28.65 -24.93 21.61
CA ILE A 641 -28.76 -26.26 22.29
C ILE A 641 -27.48 -27.08 21.98
N ILE A 642 -26.57 -27.38 22.93
CA ILE A 642 -26.74 -28.26 24.10
C ILE A 642 -25.64 -27.97 25.17
N PRO A 643 -26.02 -27.57 26.40
CA PRO A 643 -25.17 -27.66 27.60
C PRO A 643 -25.29 -28.98 28.41
N GLU A 644 -26.11 -29.96 28.01
CA GLU A 644 -26.55 -31.02 28.95
C GLU A 644 -25.94 -32.43 28.81
N ILE A 645 -25.08 -32.72 27.82
CA ILE A 645 -24.55 -34.10 27.65
C ILE A 645 -23.19 -34.32 28.36
N ALA A 646 -22.45 -33.27 28.73
CA ALA A 646 -21.16 -33.43 29.41
C ALA A 646 -21.29 -33.72 30.93
N LEU A 647 -22.36 -33.27 31.59
CA LEU A 647 -22.55 -33.51 33.03
C LEU A 647 -23.15 -34.89 33.36
N ALA A 648 -24.00 -35.44 32.49
CA ALA A 648 -24.59 -36.76 32.71
C ALA A 648 -23.57 -37.91 32.55
N ALA A 649 -22.61 -37.76 31.63
CA ALA A 649 -21.54 -38.75 31.42
C ALA A 649 -20.53 -38.77 32.57
N VAL A 650 -20.22 -37.62 33.16
CA VAL A 650 -19.32 -37.52 34.33
C VAL A 650 -20.02 -37.98 35.62
N GLY A 651 -21.32 -37.72 35.75
CA GLY A 651 -22.14 -38.21 36.86
C GLY A 651 -22.38 -39.72 36.85
N ALA A 652 -22.59 -40.33 35.67
CA ALA A 652 -22.79 -41.78 35.53
C ALA A 652 -21.50 -42.57 35.82
N VAL A 653 -20.33 -42.06 35.42
CA VAL A 653 -19.03 -42.72 35.64
C VAL A 653 -18.57 -42.61 37.11
N LEU A 654 -18.93 -41.53 37.81
CA LEU A 654 -18.63 -41.36 39.24
C LEU A 654 -19.66 -42.07 40.15
N GLY A 655 -20.93 -42.09 39.76
CA GLY A 655 -21.99 -42.80 40.49
C GLY A 655 -21.86 -44.32 40.44
N TYR A 656 -21.44 -44.88 39.30
CA TYR A 656 -21.31 -46.34 39.15
C TYR A 656 -20.12 -46.91 39.94
N LYS A 657 -19.00 -46.17 40.06
CA LYS A 657 -17.84 -46.59 40.85
C LYS A 657 -18.04 -46.49 42.36
N ILE A 658 -18.83 -45.52 42.85
CA ILE A 658 -19.12 -45.39 44.28
C ILE A 658 -20.17 -46.42 44.71
N ALA A 659 -21.18 -46.71 43.87
CA ALA A 659 -22.17 -47.75 44.14
C ALA A 659 -21.57 -49.17 44.16
N SER A 660 -20.57 -49.45 43.31
CA SER A 660 -19.87 -50.75 43.31
C SER A 660 -18.88 -50.92 44.47
N LEU A 661 -18.41 -49.83 45.09
CA LEU A 661 -17.47 -49.86 46.22
C LEU A 661 -18.16 -50.08 47.58
N TRP A 662 -19.48 -49.86 47.68
CA TRP A 662 -20.18 -49.82 48.98
C TRP A 662 -21.29 -50.88 49.15
N GLY A 663 -21.40 -51.86 48.25
CA GLY A 663 -22.15 -53.10 48.51
C GLY A 663 -23.58 -52.94 49.06
N LEU A 664 -24.29 -51.87 48.71
CA LEU A 664 -25.63 -51.60 49.21
C LEU A 664 -26.68 -52.25 48.31
N ASN A 665 -26.86 -53.56 48.52
CA ASN A 665 -28.17 -54.16 48.30
C ASN A 665 -29.12 -53.75 49.44
N SER A 666 -30.38 -53.57 49.08
CA SER A 666 -31.57 -53.48 49.93
C SER A 666 -32.04 -52.09 50.43
N LYS A 667 -33.22 -51.73 49.91
CA LYS A 667 -34.39 -51.12 50.58
C LYS A 667 -34.18 -50.58 52.01
N GLY A 668 -34.30 -49.27 52.14
CA GLY A 668 -34.74 -48.60 53.38
C GLY A 668 -33.85 -47.44 53.82
N GLY A 669 -34.47 -46.27 54.05
CA GLY A 669 -33.88 -45.24 54.91
C GLY A 669 -33.87 -43.82 54.36
N GLY A 670 -35.05 -43.18 54.27
CA GLY A 670 -35.22 -41.74 54.05
C GLY A 670 -34.67 -40.82 55.17
N LEU A 671 -33.69 -41.30 55.95
CA LEU A 671 -33.01 -40.56 57.02
C LEU A 671 -31.50 -40.40 56.79
N ALA A 672 -30.91 -41.09 55.80
CA ALA A 672 -29.51 -40.88 55.43
C ALA A 672 -29.29 -39.65 54.51
N GLY A 673 -30.30 -39.28 53.71
CA GLY A 673 -30.20 -38.15 52.76
C GLY A 673 -30.10 -36.77 53.43
N ALA A 674 -30.74 -36.58 54.57
CA ALA A 674 -30.71 -35.29 55.30
C ALA A 674 -29.37 -35.04 56.00
N ILE A 675 -28.71 -36.11 56.49
CA ILE A 675 -27.38 -36.03 57.11
C ILE A 675 -26.30 -35.86 56.04
N ILE A 676 -26.47 -36.42 54.84
CA ILE A 676 -25.53 -36.25 53.71
C ILE A 676 -25.60 -34.83 53.13
N PHE A 677 -26.79 -34.21 53.00
CA PHE A 677 -26.90 -32.82 52.53
C PHE A 677 -26.41 -31.78 53.55
N SER A 678 -26.62 -32.02 54.85
CA SER A 678 -26.08 -31.16 55.90
C SER A 678 -24.58 -31.36 56.12
N ALA A 679 -24.05 -32.59 56.00
CA ALA A 679 -22.61 -32.84 56.01
C ALA A 679 -21.90 -32.29 54.76
N ALA A 680 -22.50 -32.37 53.57
CA ALA A 680 -21.98 -31.73 52.36
C ALA A 680 -22.05 -30.19 52.46
N GLY A 681 -23.14 -29.63 52.99
CA GLY A 681 -23.28 -28.20 53.23
C GLY A 681 -22.29 -27.65 54.26
N ILE A 682 -22.05 -28.38 55.36
CA ILE A 682 -21.04 -28.03 56.37
C ILE A 682 -19.62 -28.26 55.81
N PHE A 683 -19.39 -29.29 54.99
CA PHE A 683 -18.11 -29.53 54.33
C PHE A 683 -17.79 -28.45 53.28
N PHE A 684 -18.77 -28.02 52.48
CA PHE A 684 -18.64 -26.89 51.55
C PHE A 684 -18.49 -25.56 52.29
N TYR A 685 -19.19 -25.34 53.40
CA TYR A 685 -19.03 -24.13 54.22
C TYR A 685 -17.68 -24.09 54.95
N TRP A 686 -17.19 -25.24 55.42
CA TRP A 686 -15.88 -25.39 56.09
C TRP A 686 -14.72 -25.32 55.10
N ILE A 687 -14.88 -25.90 53.90
CA ILE A 687 -13.98 -25.69 52.76
C ILE A 687 -14.00 -24.22 52.34
N ARG A 688 -15.17 -23.59 52.23
CA ARG A 688 -15.28 -22.14 51.92
C ARG A 688 -14.64 -21.29 53.02
N SER A 689 -14.82 -21.60 54.30
CA SER A 689 -14.22 -20.83 55.40
C SER A 689 -12.71 -21.07 55.54
N LYS A 690 -12.20 -22.26 55.19
CA LYS A 690 -10.76 -22.56 55.11
C LYS A 690 -10.10 -22.09 53.81
N LEU A 691 -10.84 -21.97 52.71
CA LEU A 691 -10.38 -21.37 51.44
C LEU A 691 -10.40 -19.85 51.49
N VAL A 692 -11.28 -19.22 52.27
CA VAL A 692 -11.29 -17.77 52.55
C VAL A 692 -10.11 -17.37 53.46
N THR A 693 -9.54 -18.30 54.23
CA THR A 693 -8.47 -18.00 55.21
C THR A 693 -7.09 -18.57 54.83
N GLY A 694 -7.00 -19.31 53.73
CA GLY A 694 -5.74 -19.84 53.21
C GLY A 694 -5.30 -19.07 51.96
N TYR A 695 -4.44 -18.06 52.14
CA TYR A 695 -3.50 -17.63 51.11
C TYR A 695 -2.63 -18.85 50.75
N TYR A 696 -3.11 -19.69 49.84
CA TYR A 696 -2.29 -20.77 49.28
C TYR A 696 -1.17 -20.13 48.48
N ASN A 697 0.03 -20.72 48.58
CA ASN A 697 1.18 -20.40 47.73
C ASN A 697 0.74 -20.49 46.26
N ASN A 698 0.40 -19.35 45.68
CA ASN A 698 0.16 -19.20 44.26
C ASN A 698 1.40 -19.73 43.53
N GLY A 699 1.20 -20.70 42.62
CA GLY A 699 2.27 -21.17 41.72
C GLY A 699 2.76 -20.08 40.76
N ILE A 700 2.01 -18.98 40.63
CA ILE A 700 2.41 -17.76 39.94
C ILE A 700 2.14 -16.60 40.91
N LYS A 701 3.21 -16.13 41.57
CA LYS A 701 3.19 -15.01 42.54
C LYS A 701 3.21 -13.68 41.78
N ILE A 702 2.19 -13.40 40.96
CA ILE A 702 1.99 -12.05 40.44
C ILE A 702 1.43 -11.21 41.60
N GLU A 703 2.35 -10.64 42.37
CA GLU A 703 2.06 -9.45 43.17
C GLU A 703 1.77 -8.33 42.19
N ILE A 704 0.48 -7.95 42.11
CA ILE A 704 -0.11 -6.84 41.34
C ILE A 704 0.94 -5.91 40.75
N LYS A 705 1.12 -5.97 39.43
CA LYS A 705 1.63 -4.83 38.67
C LYS A 705 0.95 -4.79 37.33
N ASP A 706 0.47 -3.61 36.99
CA ASP A 706 0.10 -3.25 35.64
C ASP A 706 1.24 -3.62 34.68
N ILE A 707 0.92 -4.42 33.66
CA ILE A 707 1.89 -4.91 32.70
C ILE A 707 1.71 -4.11 31.41
N ARG A 708 2.57 -3.12 31.18
CA ARG A 708 2.38 -2.17 30.08
C ARG A 708 3.08 -2.65 28.81
N ILE A 709 2.35 -2.69 27.69
CA ILE A 709 2.91 -3.04 26.38
C ILE A 709 2.71 -1.89 25.41
N ASP A 710 3.77 -1.14 25.18
CA ASP A 710 3.77 -0.10 24.15
C ASP A 710 4.05 -0.71 22.76
N CYS A 711 3.02 -1.27 22.13
CA CYS A 711 3.07 -1.69 20.73
C CYS A 711 2.73 -0.50 19.80
N ARG A 712 3.52 0.58 19.83
CA ARG A 712 3.42 1.59 18.76
C ARG A 712 3.54 0.89 17.41
N LEU A 713 2.58 1.19 16.54
CA LEU A 713 2.24 0.51 15.29
C LEU A 713 3.42 -0.25 14.66
N ASN A 714 3.25 -1.57 14.63
CA ASN A 714 4.05 -2.50 13.86
C ASN A 714 4.36 -1.88 12.49
N SER A 715 5.63 -1.90 12.05
CA SER A 715 6.01 -1.57 10.67
C SER A 715 5.21 -2.35 9.62
N ILE A 716 4.55 -3.43 10.04
CA ILE A 716 3.63 -4.27 9.27
C ILE A 716 2.27 -3.60 8.99
N LEU A 717 1.68 -2.81 9.92
CA LEU A 717 0.43 -2.07 9.65
C LEU A 717 0.60 -0.97 8.61
N VAL A 718 1.85 -0.52 8.44
CA VAL A 718 2.24 0.51 7.49
C VAL A 718 2.45 -0.07 6.09
N ASN A 719 2.91 -1.33 5.98
CA ASN A 719 3.14 -2.02 4.72
C ASN A 719 1.91 -2.73 4.13
N ALA A 720 0.89 -3.01 4.95
CA ALA A 720 -0.23 -3.86 4.54
C ALA A 720 -1.53 -3.12 4.17
N TYR A 721 -1.49 -1.77 4.08
CA TYR A 721 -2.60 -0.93 3.61
C TYR A 721 -2.15 0.16 2.64
#